data_AF-A0A1I3F411-F1
#
_entry.id   AF-A0A1I3F411-F1
#
_cell.length_a   1.000
_cell.length_b   1.000
_cell.length_c   1.000
_cell.angle_alpha   90.00
_cell.angle_beta   90.00
_cell.angle_gamma   90.00
#
_symmetry.space_group_name_H-M   'P 1'
#
loop_
_entity.id
_entity.type
_entity.pdbx_description
1 polymer ?
#
loop_
_entity_poly.entity_id
_entity_poly.type
_entity_poly.pdbx_seq_one_letter_code
_entity_poly.pdbx_strand_id
1 'polypeptide(L)'
;MRAIRRFTVRPVLPAALASLSDLAGNLRWSWHPETQDVFEEIDPRLWESTGHDPVKLLGAVGPVRLEQLATDAGFLERLRVASADLQAYLTGERWYQRRGAAAGPAAIGYFSPEFGITAVLPQYSGGLGILAGDHLKAASDLGVPIVGVGLLYRHGYFQQSLSRDGWQQETYPVLDPDELPISLLREHDGSRAMISIAMPGGPDLMARIWVASVGRVPLLMLDTDVEGNPDHYVDVTDRLYGGTSEHRLRQEMLLGVGGVRALRAYSRITGAPAPEVFHTNEGHAGFLGIERIRELTADADGPGLDFATALEVSRASTVFTTHTPVPAGIDRFSRTLVEQYFGESGATPGVPIDRVLALGTEDFEGGDASVFNMAVMGFRLAQRANGVSILHGEVSRGMFNGLWPAFDESEVPIGSITNGVHAPTWVAREVIALAESQGADAESDDTEGFWNAVDKVPSAQVWAVKRELRQRLVNDARKRLADSWEKRGAAKAELAWIDGALDPDVLTIGFARRVPSYKRLTLMLRDPARLKRLLLDPERPIQLVIAGKSHPADDGGKKLIQEMVLFADDPEVRHRIVFLPNYDIAMAQPLYPGCDVWLNNPLRPYEACGTSGMKAALNGGLNLSILDGWWDEWYDGENGWAIPSADGLDDPDRRDDLEATALYELLEHEVAPRFYDVDAEGVPTRWVEMLRHTLKSLGPKVLATRMVRDYTQKLYTPAATNARRLNSDYEGARRLAAWKDKVRSAWPEVRVEHVESSGVGDAPEVGAVMSVRSFVALGALSSTDVDVQLVHGKINAEDELTDTLIETLTLAETYDGGRHRFDGEVTLDHSGAFGYTVRIVPRNELLTSSAELGVVAMA
;
A
#
# COMPACT_ATOMS: atom_id res chain seq x y z
N MET A 1 -40.07 -8.17 14.09
CA MET A 1 -40.63 -7.54 12.88
C MET A 1 -39.46 -7.17 11.96
N ARG A 2 -39.55 -7.40 10.64
CA ARG A 2 -38.51 -7.00 9.66
C ARG A 2 -39.06 -5.85 8.81
N ALA A 3 -38.22 -4.86 8.48
CA ALA A 3 -38.62 -3.74 7.63
C ALA A 3 -38.94 -4.24 6.20
N ILE A 4 -40.03 -3.74 5.61
CA ILE A 4 -40.43 -4.07 4.22
C ILE A 4 -39.56 -3.32 3.20
N ARG A 5 -39.10 -2.11 3.58
CA ARG A 5 -38.22 -1.26 2.77
C ARG A 5 -37.47 -0.31 3.71
N ARG A 6 -36.17 -0.12 3.48
CA ARG A 6 -35.36 0.94 4.10
C ARG A 6 -35.33 2.14 3.14
N PHE A 7 -35.51 3.33 3.66
CA PHE A 7 -35.32 4.58 2.91
C PHE A 7 -34.81 5.64 3.89
N THR A 8 -33.82 6.42 3.46
CA THR A 8 -33.19 7.43 4.29
C THR A 8 -33.90 8.78 4.10
N VAL A 9 -34.45 9.33 5.17
CA VAL A 9 -35.04 10.68 5.17
C VAL A 9 -33.93 11.66 5.50
N ARG A 10 -33.50 12.47 4.52
CA ARG A 10 -32.50 13.52 4.76
C ARG A 10 -33.15 14.70 5.48
N PRO A 11 -32.50 15.26 6.52
CA PRO A 11 -32.98 16.49 7.15
C PRO A 11 -32.93 17.63 6.13
N VAL A 12 -33.98 18.46 6.10
CA VAL A 12 -33.90 19.74 5.39
C VAL A 12 -33.13 20.69 6.30
N LEU A 13 -31.85 20.91 5.98
CA LEU A 13 -31.04 21.87 6.70
C LEU A 13 -31.56 23.30 6.44
N PRO A 14 -31.67 24.15 7.48
CA PRO A 14 -31.87 25.58 7.29
C PRO A 14 -30.81 26.15 6.34
N ALA A 15 -31.16 27.17 5.54
CA ALA A 15 -30.23 27.75 4.56
C ALA A 15 -28.90 28.22 5.17
N ALA A 16 -28.93 28.72 6.41
CA ALA A 16 -27.74 29.13 7.16
C ALA A 16 -26.79 27.96 7.49
N LEU A 17 -27.28 26.72 7.47
CA LEU A 17 -26.56 25.50 7.81
C LEU A 17 -26.23 24.63 6.58
N ALA A 18 -26.52 25.12 5.36
CA ALA A 18 -26.39 24.32 4.14
C ALA A 18 -24.97 23.74 3.92
N SER A 19 -23.93 24.49 4.30
CA SER A 19 -22.52 24.08 4.18
C SER A 19 -22.15 22.84 5.01
N LEU A 20 -22.95 22.46 6.02
CA LEU A 20 -22.75 21.20 6.74
C LEU A 20 -22.87 19.99 5.81
N SER A 21 -23.70 20.07 4.75
CA SER A 21 -23.80 18.99 3.76
C SER A 21 -22.51 18.82 2.97
N ASP A 22 -21.87 19.93 2.57
CA ASP A 22 -20.61 19.91 1.82
C ASP A 22 -19.47 19.39 2.69
N LEU A 23 -19.41 19.84 3.96
CA LEU A 23 -18.43 19.36 4.94
C LEU A 23 -18.61 17.86 5.23
N ALA A 24 -19.85 17.38 5.38
CA ALA A 24 -20.12 15.96 5.67
C ALA A 24 -19.85 15.06 4.46
N GLY A 25 -20.10 15.58 3.25
CA GLY A 25 -19.91 14.87 1.99
C GLY A 25 -18.46 14.79 1.50
N ASN A 26 -17.55 15.61 2.03
CA ASN A 26 -16.12 15.55 1.72
C ASN A 26 -15.35 14.90 2.85
N LEU A 27 -14.76 13.73 2.59
CA LEU A 27 -14.08 12.89 3.59
C LEU A 27 -12.87 13.55 4.27
N ARG A 28 -12.41 14.74 3.83
CA ARG A 28 -11.38 15.51 4.53
C ARG A 28 -11.70 15.74 6.00
N TRP A 29 -12.98 15.82 6.38
CA TRP A 29 -13.37 15.91 7.80
C TRP A 29 -12.76 14.80 8.65
N SER A 30 -12.46 13.62 8.09
CA SER A 30 -11.94 12.50 8.88
C SER A 30 -10.46 12.63 9.26
N TRP A 31 -9.75 13.64 8.76
CA TRP A 31 -8.37 13.98 9.15
C TRP A 31 -8.16 15.49 9.34
N HIS A 32 -9.24 16.25 9.53
CA HIS A 32 -9.20 17.70 9.74
C HIS A 32 -9.90 18.05 11.07
N PRO A 33 -9.14 18.23 12.16
CA PRO A 33 -9.69 18.42 13.51
C PRO A 33 -10.70 19.56 13.61
N GLU A 34 -10.45 20.69 12.96
CA GLU A 34 -11.32 21.87 13.01
C GLU A 34 -12.70 21.59 12.41
N THR A 35 -12.78 20.73 11.40
CA THR A 35 -14.07 20.28 10.86
C THR A 35 -14.77 19.29 11.81
N GLN A 36 -14.01 18.46 12.51
CA GLN A 36 -14.57 17.55 13.52
C GLN A 36 -15.12 18.33 14.72
N ASP A 37 -14.42 19.36 15.17
CA ASP A 37 -14.84 20.28 16.24
C ASP A 37 -16.22 20.92 15.90
N VAL A 38 -16.44 21.30 14.62
CA VAL A 38 -17.75 21.81 14.16
C VAL A 38 -18.85 20.75 14.27
N PHE A 39 -18.59 19.49 13.92
CA PHE A 39 -19.58 18.43 14.04
C PHE A 39 -19.87 18.06 15.50
N GLU A 40 -18.85 17.98 16.34
CA GLU A 40 -19.00 17.70 17.77
C GLU A 40 -19.87 18.77 18.45
N GLU A 41 -19.68 20.05 18.10
CA GLU A 41 -20.45 21.16 18.69
C GLU A 41 -21.97 21.09 18.39
N ILE A 42 -22.37 20.46 17.27
CA ILE A 42 -23.79 20.28 16.93
C ILE A 42 -24.49 19.54 18.08
N ASP A 43 -23.96 18.39 18.48
CA ASP A 43 -24.39 17.63 19.66
C ASP A 43 -23.29 16.61 20.04
N PRO A 44 -22.53 16.85 21.13
CA PRO A 44 -21.41 15.99 21.51
C PRO A 44 -21.82 14.55 21.85
N ARG A 45 -23.04 14.35 22.37
CA ARG A 45 -23.52 13.01 22.72
C ARG A 45 -23.91 12.23 21.47
N LEU A 46 -24.58 12.88 20.52
CA LEU A 46 -24.91 12.25 19.25
C LEU A 46 -23.64 11.97 18.45
N TRP A 47 -22.66 12.87 18.44
CA TRP A 47 -21.37 12.67 17.79
C TRP A 47 -20.67 11.38 18.26
N GLU A 48 -20.55 11.19 19.56
CA GLU A 48 -20.00 9.97 20.15
C GLU A 48 -20.85 8.72 19.82
N SER A 49 -22.18 8.81 19.98
CA SER A 49 -23.08 7.66 19.77
C SER A 49 -23.23 7.22 18.32
N THR A 50 -22.98 8.13 17.37
CA THR A 50 -22.98 7.84 15.93
C THR A 50 -21.64 7.34 15.42
N GLY A 51 -20.63 7.26 16.31
CA GLY A 51 -19.30 6.79 15.97
C GLY A 51 -18.51 7.80 15.14
N HIS A 52 -18.68 9.10 15.41
CA HIS A 52 -18.02 10.19 14.69
C HIS A 52 -18.37 10.22 13.20
N ASP A 53 -19.64 9.94 12.89
CA ASP A 53 -20.17 9.91 11.53
C ASP A 53 -21.05 11.14 11.27
N PRO A 54 -20.57 12.11 10.46
CA PRO A 54 -21.30 13.36 10.26
C PRO A 54 -22.60 13.15 9.48
N VAL A 55 -22.69 12.13 8.63
CA VAL A 55 -23.94 11.83 7.89
C VAL A 55 -24.99 11.31 8.86
N LYS A 56 -24.63 10.37 9.74
CA LYS A 56 -25.54 9.87 10.78
C LYS A 56 -25.89 10.93 11.81
N LEU A 57 -24.93 11.76 12.23
CA LEU A 57 -25.17 12.89 13.13
C LEU A 57 -26.25 13.81 12.56
N LEU A 58 -26.07 14.29 11.33
CA LEU A 58 -27.05 15.18 10.70
C LEU A 58 -28.42 14.50 10.55
N GLY A 59 -28.45 13.20 10.23
CA GLY A 59 -29.69 12.41 10.18
C GLY A 59 -30.38 12.21 11.53
N ALA A 60 -29.65 12.28 12.65
CA ALA A 60 -30.17 12.04 14.00
C ALA A 60 -30.54 13.35 14.74
N VAL A 61 -29.94 14.47 14.38
CA VAL A 61 -30.17 15.76 15.06
C VAL A 61 -31.60 16.26 14.80
N GLY A 62 -32.30 16.62 15.87
CA GLY A 62 -33.68 17.09 15.80
C GLY A 62 -33.81 18.52 15.24
N PRO A 63 -34.97 18.86 14.64
CA PRO A 63 -35.18 20.15 13.98
C PRO A 63 -35.02 21.36 14.92
N VAL A 64 -35.44 21.24 16.18
CA VAL A 64 -35.28 22.32 17.19
C VAL A 64 -33.81 22.68 17.41
N ARG A 65 -32.92 21.69 17.43
CA ARG A 65 -31.48 21.93 17.59
C ARG A 65 -30.88 22.60 16.35
N LEU A 66 -31.32 22.19 15.15
CA LEU A 66 -30.91 22.84 13.90
C LEU A 66 -31.38 24.31 13.84
N GLU A 67 -32.59 24.61 14.29
CA GLU A 67 -33.11 25.99 14.35
C GLU A 67 -32.32 26.85 15.35
N GLN A 68 -31.92 26.30 16.50
CA GLN A 68 -31.06 26.98 17.46
C GLN A 68 -29.70 27.33 16.84
N LEU A 69 -29.02 26.34 16.25
CA LEU A 69 -27.72 26.51 15.61
C LEU A 69 -27.78 27.50 14.43
N ALA A 70 -28.90 27.51 13.69
CA ALA A 70 -29.13 28.46 12.60
C ALA A 70 -29.23 29.93 13.05
N THR A 71 -29.33 30.19 14.36
CA THR A 71 -29.36 31.54 14.95
C THR A 71 -28.16 31.82 15.87
N ASP A 72 -27.30 30.84 16.10
CA ASP A 72 -26.11 30.98 16.94
C ASP A 72 -24.96 31.60 16.13
N ALA A 73 -24.67 32.87 16.38
CA ALA A 73 -23.63 33.61 15.66
C ALA A 73 -22.22 33.01 15.83
N GLY A 74 -21.93 32.39 16.99
CA GLY A 74 -20.63 31.78 17.25
C GLY A 74 -20.44 30.50 16.43
N PHE A 75 -21.46 29.64 16.42
CA PHE A 75 -21.46 28.42 15.62
C PHE A 75 -21.40 28.74 14.12
N LEU A 76 -22.22 29.69 13.65
CA LEU A 76 -22.24 30.08 12.23
C LEU A 76 -20.90 30.62 11.74
N GLU A 77 -20.16 31.35 12.57
CA GLU A 77 -18.82 31.83 12.21
C GLU A 77 -17.82 30.68 12.10
N ARG A 78 -17.84 29.72 13.05
CA ARG A 78 -16.98 28.52 12.96
C ARG A 78 -17.31 27.67 11.72
N LEU A 79 -18.60 27.48 11.43
CA LEU A 79 -19.06 26.80 10.22
C LEU A 79 -18.59 27.53 8.95
N ARG A 80 -18.66 28.86 8.92
CA ARG A 80 -18.19 29.68 7.80
C ARG A 80 -16.68 29.53 7.60
N VAL A 81 -15.90 29.54 8.67
CA VAL A 81 -14.44 29.35 8.62
C VAL A 81 -14.10 27.95 8.09
N ALA A 82 -14.69 26.90 8.64
CA ALA A 82 -14.44 25.53 8.18
C ALA A 82 -14.85 25.31 6.71
N SER A 83 -15.95 25.91 6.28
CA SER A 83 -16.40 25.86 4.89
C SER A 83 -15.45 26.62 3.95
N ALA A 84 -15.01 27.82 4.34
CA ALA A 84 -14.06 28.61 3.56
C ALA A 84 -12.70 27.92 3.45
N ASP A 85 -12.23 27.28 4.54
CA ASP A 85 -11.01 26.48 4.57
C ASP A 85 -11.09 25.30 3.60
N LEU A 86 -12.20 24.54 3.62
CA LEU A 86 -12.39 23.46 2.64
C LEU A 86 -12.35 23.98 1.20
N GLN A 87 -13.01 25.11 0.91
CA GLN A 87 -12.97 25.68 -0.44
C GLN A 87 -11.54 26.09 -0.85
N ALA A 88 -10.81 26.77 0.04
CA ALA A 88 -9.40 27.12 -0.19
C ALA A 88 -8.55 25.87 -0.42
N TYR A 89 -8.81 24.79 0.33
CA TYR A 89 -8.10 23.53 0.18
C TYR A 89 -8.34 22.87 -1.18
N LEU A 90 -9.58 22.90 -1.67
CA LEU A 90 -9.97 22.28 -2.94
C LEU A 90 -9.43 23.05 -4.15
N THR A 91 -9.49 24.38 -4.12
CA THR A 91 -9.17 25.23 -5.28
C THR A 91 -7.73 25.76 -5.28
N GLY A 92 -7.07 25.81 -4.13
CA GLY A 92 -5.73 26.38 -3.98
C GLY A 92 -4.64 25.61 -4.73
N GLU A 93 -3.54 26.31 -5.03
CA GLU A 93 -2.33 25.67 -5.54
C GLU A 93 -1.64 24.87 -4.44
N ARG A 94 -1.38 23.58 -4.72
CA ARG A 94 -0.61 22.70 -3.86
C ARG A 94 0.74 22.38 -4.51
N TRP A 95 1.54 21.54 -3.86
CA TRP A 95 2.86 21.11 -4.33
C TRP A 95 2.90 20.79 -5.83
N TYR A 96 1.93 20.00 -6.32
CA TYR A 96 1.88 19.59 -7.72
C TYR A 96 1.67 20.76 -8.68
N GLN A 97 0.75 21.68 -8.36
CA GLN A 97 0.48 22.87 -9.17
C GLN A 97 1.68 23.83 -9.18
N ARG A 98 2.31 24.06 -8.01
CA ARG A 98 3.51 24.93 -7.87
C ARG A 98 4.72 24.43 -8.65
N ARG A 99 4.84 23.12 -8.87
CA ARG A 99 5.90 22.52 -9.70
C ARG A 99 5.75 22.81 -11.20
N GLY A 100 4.56 23.24 -11.64
CA GLY A 100 4.22 23.49 -13.03
C GLY A 100 3.56 22.27 -13.69
N ALA A 101 2.27 22.41 -14.04
CA ALA A 101 1.43 21.34 -14.59
C ALA A 101 1.97 20.72 -15.89
N ALA A 102 2.80 21.43 -16.65
CA ALA A 102 3.38 20.92 -17.90
C ALA A 102 4.38 19.75 -17.69
N ALA A 103 4.86 19.52 -16.46
CA ALA A 103 5.88 18.53 -16.16
C ALA A 103 5.33 17.14 -15.76
N GLY A 104 4.03 16.97 -15.51
CA GLY A 104 3.45 15.70 -15.04
C GLY A 104 2.21 15.27 -15.83
N PRO A 105 1.60 14.11 -15.50
CA PRO A 105 0.34 13.66 -16.12
C PRO A 105 -0.83 14.58 -15.78
N ALA A 106 -1.75 14.78 -16.73
CA ALA A 106 -2.99 15.54 -16.49
C ALA A 106 -3.93 14.85 -15.49
N ALA A 107 -3.95 13.52 -15.50
CA ALA A 107 -4.65 12.68 -14.52
C ALA A 107 -4.02 11.29 -14.43
N ILE A 108 -4.21 10.63 -13.28
CA ILE A 108 -3.72 9.28 -12.98
C ILE A 108 -4.89 8.44 -12.46
N GLY A 109 -5.14 7.26 -13.02
CA GLY A 109 -6.10 6.29 -12.50
C GLY A 109 -5.42 5.34 -11.53
N TYR A 110 -5.79 5.36 -10.25
CA TYR A 110 -5.23 4.49 -9.21
C TYR A 110 -6.24 3.43 -8.80
N PHE A 111 -5.97 2.18 -9.14
CA PHE A 111 -6.89 1.06 -8.98
C PHE A 111 -6.48 0.20 -7.79
N SER A 112 -7.42 -0.06 -6.88
CA SER A 112 -7.22 -0.96 -5.76
C SER A 112 -8.53 -1.64 -5.36
N PRO A 113 -8.50 -2.91 -4.91
CA PRO A 113 -9.71 -3.56 -4.40
C PRO A 113 -10.14 -3.01 -3.03
N GLU A 114 -9.29 -2.29 -2.32
CA GLU A 114 -9.62 -1.75 -0.99
C GLU A 114 -9.10 -0.33 -0.78
N PHE A 115 -9.86 0.48 -0.03
CA PHE A 115 -9.50 1.84 0.38
C PHE A 115 -9.89 2.10 1.84
N GLY A 116 -8.89 2.29 2.69
CA GLY A 116 -9.02 2.62 4.10
C GLY A 116 -9.00 4.13 4.35
N ILE A 117 -10.09 4.82 4.02
CA ILE A 117 -10.18 6.28 4.18
C ILE A 117 -10.56 6.66 5.62
N THR A 118 -11.68 6.15 6.11
CA THR A 118 -12.25 6.42 7.43
C THR A 118 -13.05 5.21 7.91
N ALA A 119 -13.24 5.07 9.23
CA ALA A 119 -14.06 4.00 9.80
C ALA A 119 -15.52 4.03 9.34
N VAL A 120 -16.03 5.22 8.95
CA VAL A 120 -17.39 5.41 8.41
C VAL A 120 -17.58 4.78 7.02
N LEU A 121 -16.50 4.62 6.25
CA LEU A 121 -16.49 3.98 4.94
C LEU A 121 -15.58 2.75 4.98
N PRO A 122 -16.04 1.62 5.54
CA PRO A 122 -15.21 0.44 5.85
C PRO A 122 -14.97 -0.44 4.61
N GLN A 123 -14.38 0.13 3.56
CA GLN A 123 -14.08 -0.51 2.28
C GLN A 123 -12.65 -1.07 2.25
N TYR A 124 -12.20 -1.71 3.34
CA TYR A 124 -10.85 -2.26 3.48
C TYR A 124 -10.77 -3.44 4.47
N SER A 125 -9.72 -4.24 4.34
CA SER A 125 -9.44 -5.40 5.21
C SER A 125 -8.12 -5.29 5.97
N GLY A 126 -7.12 -4.56 5.44
CA GLY A 126 -5.78 -4.54 6.02
C GLY A 126 -4.84 -3.49 5.44
N GLY A 127 -3.54 -3.81 5.45
CA GLY A 127 -2.47 -2.86 5.13
C GLY A 127 -2.48 -2.30 3.72
N LEU A 128 -2.91 -3.09 2.71
CA LEU A 128 -3.00 -2.66 1.31
C LEU A 128 -4.03 -1.52 1.16
N GLY A 129 -5.21 -1.68 1.75
CA GLY A 129 -6.28 -0.69 1.71
C GLY A 129 -5.96 0.55 2.54
N ILE A 130 -5.33 0.38 3.70
CA ILE A 130 -4.86 1.53 4.49
C ILE A 130 -3.82 2.34 3.71
N LEU A 131 -2.88 1.66 3.03
CA LEU A 131 -1.92 2.32 2.16
C LEU A 131 -2.60 3.05 1.00
N ALA A 132 -3.54 2.40 0.31
CA ALA A 132 -4.32 3.00 -0.76
C ALA A 132 -5.04 4.27 -0.28
N GLY A 133 -5.63 4.22 0.93
CA GLY A 133 -6.28 5.36 1.54
C GLY A 133 -5.31 6.50 1.88
N ASP A 134 -4.18 6.19 2.50
CA ASP A 134 -3.13 7.17 2.80
C ASP A 134 -2.52 7.77 1.51
N HIS A 135 -2.43 6.99 0.44
CA HIS A 135 -2.00 7.45 -0.88
C HIS A 135 -2.98 8.48 -1.46
N LEU A 136 -4.30 8.22 -1.41
CA LEU A 136 -5.31 9.18 -1.89
C LEU A 136 -5.32 10.47 -1.05
N LYS A 137 -5.21 10.37 0.28
CA LYS A 137 -5.16 11.53 1.17
C LYS A 137 -3.92 12.38 0.92
N ALA A 138 -2.74 11.76 0.83
CA ALA A 138 -1.50 12.46 0.50
C ALA A 138 -1.51 13.06 -0.91
N ALA A 139 -2.10 12.38 -1.89
CA ALA A 139 -2.31 12.93 -3.23
C ALA A 139 -3.22 14.15 -3.20
N SER A 140 -4.28 14.13 -2.38
CA SER A 140 -5.16 15.26 -2.15
C SER A 140 -4.40 16.46 -1.58
N ASP A 141 -3.61 16.26 -0.53
CA ASP A 141 -2.82 17.32 0.12
C ASP A 141 -1.78 17.93 -0.83
N LEU A 142 -1.11 17.08 -1.61
CA LEU A 142 -0.11 17.51 -2.59
C LEU A 142 -0.73 18.07 -3.88
N GLY A 143 -2.02 17.86 -4.12
CA GLY A 143 -2.71 18.23 -5.35
C GLY A 143 -2.36 17.40 -6.58
N VAL A 144 -1.88 16.17 -6.40
CA VAL A 144 -1.60 15.25 -7.51
C VAL A 144 -2.95 14.79 -8.10
N PRO A 145 -3.15 14.85 -9.44
CA PRO A 145 -4.46 14.61 -10.05
C PRO A 145 -4.78 13.11 -10.16
N ILE A 146 -4.94 12.45 -9.01
CA ILE A 146 -5.35 11.05 -8.93
C ILE A 146 -6.87 10.94 -8.96
N VAL A 147 -7.37 9.92 -9.65
CA VAL A 147 -8.73 9.39 -9.52
C VAL A 147 -8.60 7.96 -9.00
N GLY A 148 -9.13 7.71 -7.80
CA GLY A 148 -9.18 6.37 -7.23
C GLY A 148 -10.28 5.54 -7.90
N VAL A 149 -10.05 4.23 -8.08
CA VAL A 149 -11.03 3.30 -8.63
C VAL A 149 -11.05 2.02 -7.78
N GLY A 150 -12.23 1.68 -7.25
CA GLY A 150 -12.46 0.52 -6.41
C GLY A 150 -13.88 -0.04 -6.55
N LEU A 151 -14.25 -0.96 -5.66
CA LEU A 151 -15.59 -1.53 -5.59
C LEU A 151 -16.30 -1.06 -4.31
N LEU A 152 -17.62 -0.95 -4.33
CA LEU A 152 -18.44 -0.70 -3.15
C LEU A 152 -19.00 -2.02 -2.61
N TYR A 153 -18.32 -2.60 -1.62
CA TYR A 153 -18.76 -3.84 -1.00
C TYR A 153 -19.91 -3.59 -0.01
N ARG A 154 -21.04 -4.27 -0.22
CA ARG A 154 -22.26 -4.19 0.60
C ARG A 154 -22.00 -4.47 2.08
N HIS A 155 -21.04 -5.32 2.39
CA HIS A 155 -20.70 -5.73 3.76
C HIS A 155 -19.31 -5.27 4.22
N GLY A 156 -18.57 -4.52 3.40
CA GLY A 156 -17.15 -4.28 3.64
C GLY A 156 -16.37 -5.60 3.71
N TYR A 157 -15.52 -5.75 4.74
CA TYR A 157 -14.84 -7.02 5.05
C TYR A 157 -15.67 -7.89 6.01
N PHE A 158 -15.54 -7.70 7.33
CA PHE A 158 -16.43 -8.25 8.34
C PHE A 158 -16.23 -7.52 9.69
N GLN A 159 -17.25 -7.60 10.55
CA GLN A 159 -17.16 -7.20 11.96
C GLN A 159 -16.81 -8.41 12.82
N GLN A 160 -15.74 -8.27 13.59
CA GLN A 160 -15.23 -9.30 14.48
C GLN A 160 -15.92 -9.24 15.84
N SER A 161 -16.25 -10.40 16.38
CA SER A 161 -16.58 -10.59 17.80
C SER A 161 -15.88 -11.84 18.32
N LEU A 162 -15.88 -12.03 19.63
CA LEU A 162 -15.31 -13.22 20.25
C LEU A 162 -16.44 -14.00 20.92
N SER A 163 -16.37 -15.33 20.84
CA SER A 163 -17.20 -16.21 21.64
C SER A 163 -16.74 -16.22 23.10
N ARG A 164 -17.48 -16.93 23.96
CA ARG A 164 -17.12 -17.08 25.38
C ARG A 164 -15.74 -17.72 25.57
N ASP A 165 -15.39 -18.70 24.75
CA ASP A 165 -14.11 -19.40 24.70
C ASP A 165 -13.02 -18.67 23.87
N GLY A 166 -13.27 -17.43 23.45
CA GLY A 166 -12.27 -16.60 22.76
C GLY A 166 -12.11 -16.91 21.26
N TRP A 167 -12.99 -17.72 20.67
CA TRP A 167 -12.99 -17.99 19.24
C TRP A 167 -13.53 -16.80 18.44
N GLN A 168 -12.90 -16.50 17.30
CA GLN A 168 -13.35 -15.43 16.42
C GLN A 168 -14.68 -15.76 15.75
N GLN A 169 -15.62 -14.81 15.79
CA GLN A 169 -16.90 -14.86 15.09
C GLN A 169 -17.05 -13.66 14.15
N GLU A 170 -17.54 -13.92 12.94
CA GLU A 170 -17.75 -12.91 11.92
C GLU A 170 -19.23 -12.54 11.76
N THR A 171 -19.49 -11.25 11.62
CA THR A 171 -20.79 -10.73 11.19
C THR A 171 -20.63 -9.80 10.00
N TYR A 172 -21.64 -9.77 9.13
CA TYR A 172 -21.64 -9.04 7.86
C TYR A 172 -22.82 -8.06 7.83
N PRO A 173 -22.73 -6.92 8.56
CA PRO A 173 -23.77 -5.91 8.51
C PRO A 173 -23.92 -5.36 7.08
N VAL A 174 -25.15 -5.04 6.67
CA VAL A 174 -25.40 -4.39 5.38
C VAL A 174 -25.14 -2.90 5.52
N LEU A 175 -24.24 -2.37 4.71
CA LEU A 175 -24.02 -0.95 4.53
C LEU A 175 -25.06 -0.42 3.55
N ASP A 176 -25.78 0.63 3.96
CA ASP A 176 -26.70 1.34 3.08
C ASP A 176 -25.93 2.48 2.38
N PRO A 177 -25.74 2.44 1.06
CA PRO A 177 -25.03 3.50 0.33
C PRO A 177 -25.60 4.90 0.56
N ASP A 178 -26.91 5.03 0.85
CA ASP A 178 -27.56 6.31 1.10
C ASP A 178 -27.23 6.89 2.50
N GLU A 179 -26.68 6.08 3.41
CA GLU A 179 -26.18 6.48 4.74
C GLU A 179 -24.65 6.66 4.76
N LEU A 180 -23.97 6.46 3.64
CA LEU A 180 -22.52 6.66 3.51
C LEU A 180 -22.21 8.06 2.96
N PRO A 181 -21.02 8.63 3.26
CA PRO A 181 -20.57 9.93 2.75
C PRO A 181 -20.12 9.84 1.28
N ILE A 182 -21.03 9.38 0.41
CA ILE A 182 -20.81 9.15 -1.02
C ILE A 182 -21.98 9.70 -1.83
N SER A 183 -21.71 9.98 -3.10
CA SER A 183 -22.71 10.52 -4.03
C SER A 183 -22.82 9.66 -5.27
N LEU A 184 -24.02 9.50 -5.80
CA LEU A 184 -24.22 8.74 -7.03
C LEU A 184 -23.83 9.61 -8.23
N LEU A 185 -22.97 9.10 -9.12
CA LEU A 185 -22.67 9.77 -10.38
C LEU A 185 -23.92 9.75 -11.27
N ARG A 186 -24.27 10.91 -11.83
CA ARG A 186 -25.46 11.08 -12.65
C ARG A 186 -25.13 11.63 -14.02
N GLU A 187 -25.86 11.16 -15.01
CA GLU A 187 -25.88 11.76 -16.34
C GLU A 187 -26.51 13.15 -16.29
N HIS A 188 -26.34 13.94 -17.35
CA HIS A 188 -26.90 15.30 -17.43
C HIS A 188 -28.44 15.34 -17.37
N ASP A 189 -29.13 14.24 -17.70
CA ASP A 189 -30.58 14.09 -17.58
C ASP A 189 -31.04 13.67 -16.16
N GLY A 190 -30.10 13.50 -15.22
CA GLY A 190 -30.35 13.11 -13.84
C GLY A 190 -30.45 11.60 -13.62
N SER A 191 -30.40 10.78 -14.69
CA SER A 191 -30.33 9.33 -14.58
C SER A 191 -29.01 8.87 -13.97
N ARG A 192 -28.94 7.61 -13.52
CA ARG A 192 -27.75 7.06 -12.88
C ARG A 192 -26.72 6.75 -13.95
N ALA A 193 -25.46 7.11 -13.74
CA ALA A 193 -24.37 6.66 -14.61
C ALA A 193 -24.18 5.15 -14.43
N MET A 194 -24.21 4.42 -15.55
CA MET A 194 -24.12 2.96 -15.60
C MET A 194 -22.99 2.52 -16.51
N ILE A 195 -22.33 1.41 -16.17
CA ILE A 195 -21.46 0.64 -17.06
C ILE A 195 -22.01 -0.77 -17.20
N SER A 196 -21.68 -1.42 -18.31
CA SER A 196 -21.97 -2.84 -18.54
C SER A 196 -20.67 -3.58 -18.87
N ILE A 197 -20.62 -4.88 -18.58
CA ILE A 197 -19.55 -5.80 -18.99
C ILE A 197 -20.23 -7.04 -19.57
N ALA A 198 -19.84 -7.43 -20.78
CA ALA A 198 -20.38 -8.62 -21.41
C ALA A 198 -19.98 -9.89 -20.62
N MET A 199 -20.93 -10.79 -20.44
CA MET A 199 -20.76 -12.01 -19.64
C MET A 199 -21.06 -13.26 -20.46
N PRO A 200 -20.35 -14.39 -20.24
CA PRO A 200 -20.57 -15.61 -21.00
C PRO A 200 -21.96 -16.21 -20.73
N GLY A 201 -22.75 -16.42 -21.80
CA GLY A 201 -24.00 -17.17 -21.75
C GLY A 201 -25.15 -16.52 -20.94
N GLY A 202 -25.02 -15.24 -20.59
CA GLY A 202 -25.98 -14.49 -19.77
C GLY A 202 -26.16 -13.04 -20.22
N PRO A 203 -26.95 -12.24 -19.48
CA PRO A 203 -27.00 -10.80 -19.70
C PRO A 203 -25.67 -10.14 -19.33
N ASP A 204 -25.46 -8.89 -19.75
CA ASP A 204 -24.34 -8.10 -19.28
C ASP A 204 -24.39 -7.89 -17.75
N LEU A 205 -23.22 -7.88 -17.11
CA LEU A 205 -23.06 -7.41 -15.74
C LEU A 205 -23.16 -5.89 -15.72
N MET A 206 -24.21 -5.35 -15.09
CA MET A 206 -24.40 -3.91 -14.92
C MET A 206 -23.80 -3.42 -13.61
N ALA A 207 -23.22 -2.22 -13.60
CA ALA A 207 -22.81 -1.56 -12.36
C ALA A 207 -23.11 -0.06 -12.39
N ARG A 208 -23.53 0.49 -11.26
CA ARG A 208 -23.67 1.93 -11.02
C ARG A 208 -22.38 2.49 -10.40
N ILE A 209 -22.14 3.78 -10.59
CA ILE A 209 -20.92 4.44 -10.12
C ILE A 209 -21.23 5.38 -8.96
N TRP A 210 -20.65 5.10 -7.79
CA TRP A 210 -20.62 6.02 -6.65
C TRP A 210 -19.31 6.78 -6.61
N VAL A 211 -19.33 8.00 -6.07
CA VAL A 211 -18.17 8.88 -5.91
C VAL A 211 -18.04 9.28 -4.45
N ALA A 212 -16.91 8.93 -3.86
CA ALA A 212 -16.47 9.46 -2.57
C ALA A 212 -15.45 10.59 -2.81
N SER A 213 -15.65 11.73 -2.16
CA SER A 213 -14.73 12.88 -2.26
C SER A 213 -13.67 12.79 -1.17
N VAL A 214 -12.48 12.27 -1.49
CA VAL A 214 -11.33 12.19 -0.57
C VAL A 214 -10.52 13.48 -0.67
N GLY A 215 -10.99 14.54 -0.01
CA GLY A 215 -10.44 15.87 -0.21
C GLY A 215 -10.64 16.31 -1.66
N ARG A 216 -9.54 16.46 -2.41
CA ARG A 216 -9.49 16.79 -3.85
C ARG A 216 -9.62 15.57 -4.76
N VAL A 217 -9.39 14.36 -4.23
CA VAL A 217 -9.34 13.14 -5.02
C VAL A 217 -10.74 12.49 -5.09
N PRO A 218 -11.32 12.32 -6.30
CA PRO A 218 -12.50 11.49 -6.47
C PRO A 218 -12.13 10.01 -6.41
N LEU A 219 -12.84 9.24 -5.58
CA LEU A 219 -12.78 7.78 -5.54
C LEU A 219 -14.07 7.22 -6.15
N LEU A 220 -13.94 6.60 -7.32
CA LEU A 220 -15.02 5.91 -8.01
C LEU A 220 -15.19 4.50 -7.43
N MET A 221 -16.40 4.17 -7.01
CA MET A 221 -16.71 2.87 -6.44
C MET A 221 -17.86 2.23 -7.23
N LEU A 222 -17.56 1.08 -7.85
CA LEU A 222 -18.53 0.35 -8.66
C LEU A 222 -19.40 -0.54 -7.77
N ASP A 223 -20.70 -0.55 -8.06
CA ASP A 223 -21.70 -1.27 -7.29
C ASP A 223 -22.65 -2.04 -8.23
N THR A 224 -22.76 -3.34 -8.00
CA THR A 224 -23.58 -4.27 -8.82
C THR A 224 -24.97 -4.50 -8.25
N ASP A 225 -25.32 -3.89 -7.11
CA ASP A 225 -26.68 -3.89 -6.57
C ASP A 225 -27.60 -2.96 -7.38
N VAL A 226 -27.97 -3.47 -8.55
CA VAL A 226 -28.70 -2.78 -9.60
C VAL A 226 -29.87 -3.66 -10.05
N GLU A 227 -31.04 -3.04 -10.17
CA GLU A 227 -32.22 -3.70 -10.72
C GLU A 227 -31.95 -4.22 -12.15
N GLY A 228 -32.26 -5.49 -12.40
CA GLY A 228 -32.00 -6.17 -13.66
C GLY A 228 -30.79 -7.11 -13.65
N ASN A 229 -29.86 -6.94 -12.70
CA ASN A 229 -28.82 -7.95 -12.47
C ASN A 229 -29.43 -9.20 -11.82
N PRO A 230 -29.07 -10.41 -12.26
CA PRO A 230 -29.38 -11.63 -11.52
C PRO A 230 -28.64 -11.65 -10.16
N ASP A 231 -29.15 -12.41 -9.19
CA ASP A 231 -28.62 -12.42 -7.81
C ASP A 231 -27.10 -12.66 -7.74
N HIS A 232 -26.58 -13.58 -8.56
CA HIS A 232 -25.15 -13.91 -8.61
C HIS A 232 -24.27 -12.79 -9.23
N TYR A 233 -24.87 -11.79 -9.88
CA TYR A 233 -24.19 -10.56 -10.31
C TYR A 233 -24.28 -9.47 -9.26
N VAL A 234 -25.43 -9.33 -8.59
CA VAL A 234 -25.57 -8.44 -7.42
C VAL A 234 -24.54 -8.79 -6.34
N ASP A 235 -24.29 -10.08 -6.14
CA ASP A 235 -23.35 -10.54 -5.13
C ASP A 235 -21.88 -10.29 -5.51
N VAL A 236 -21.54 -9.90 -6.74
CA VAL A 236 -20.13 -9.57 -7.11
C VAL A 236 -19.56 -8.51 -6.17
N THR A 237 -20.38 -7.55 -5.74
CA THR A 237 -20.01 -6.53 -4.75
C THR A 237 -20.56 -6.83 -3.34
N ASP A 238 -20.68 -8.10 -2.95
CA ASP A 238 -21.15 -8.50 -1.62
C ASP A 238 -20.16 -8.13 -0.50
N ARG A 239 -18.95 -8.69 -0.55
CA ARG A 239 -17.91 -8.54 0.47
C ARG A 239 -16.51 -8.63 -0.13
N LEU A 240 -15.59 -7.95 0.53
CA LEU A 240 -14.18 -7.92 0.19
C LEU A 240 -13.53 -9.29 0.47
N TYR A 241 -12.78 -9.81 -0.49
CA TYR A 241 -12.09 -11.12 -0.42
C TYR A 241 -13.02 -12.31 -0.09
N GLY A 242 -14.28 -12.25 -0.53
CA GLY A 242 -15.25 -13.34 -0.38
C GLY A 242 -15.41 -14.21 -1.63
N GLY A 243 -16.18 -15.29 -1.47
CA GLY A 243 -16.69 -16.09 -2.58
C GLY A 243 -15.75 -17.19 -3.08
N THR A 244 -16.09 -17.75 -4.25
CA THR A 244 -15.30 -18.77 -4.96
C THR A 244 -14.23 -18.12 -5.84
N SER A 245 -13.35 -18.92 -6.45
CA SER A 245 -12.39 -18.43 -7.46
C SER A 245 -13.09 -17.69 -8.62
N GLU A 246 -14.24 -18.18 -9.08
CA GLU A 246 -15.04 -17.50 -10.10
C GLU A 246 -15.63 -16.16 -9.61
N HIS A 247 -16.06 -16.10 -8.34
CA HIS A 247 -16.51 -14.84 -7.73
C HIS A 247 -15.40 -13.79 -7.70
N ARG A 248 -14.20 -14.22 -7.28
CA ARG A 248 -12.99 -13.38 -7.26
C ARG A 248 -12.63 -12.89 -8.66
N LEU A 249 -12.67 -13.75 -9.68
CA LEU A 249 -12.44 -13.35 -11.06
C LEU A 249 -13.43 -12.26 -11.50
N ARG A 250 -14.72 -12.41 -11.20
CA ARG A 250 -15.74 -11.40 -11.53
C ARG A 250 -15.50 -10.06 -10.81
N GLN A 251 -15.05 -10.10 -9.56
CA GLN A 251 -14.65 -8.89 -8.82
C GLN A 251 -13.49 -8.18 -9.50
N GLU A 252 -12.44 -8.91 -9.87
CA GLU A 252 -11.25 -8.35 -10.53
C GLU A 252 -11.55 -7.86 -11.94
N MET A 253 -12.46 -8.53 -12.65
CA MET A 253 -12.94 -8.11 -13.96
C MET A 253 -13.77 -6.82 -13.86
N LEU A 254 -14.65 -6.71 -12.86
CA LEU A 254 -15.38 -5.47 -12.58
C LEU A 254 -14.43 -4.33 -12.19
N LEU A 255 -13.43 -4.60 -11.35
CA LEU A 255 -12.44 -3.61 -10.94
C LEU A 255 -11.57 -3.14 -12.10
N GLY A 256 -11.05 -4.05 -12.92
CA GLY A 256 -10.19 -3.75 -14.05
C GLY A 256 -10.95 -3.19 -15.24
N VAL A 257 -11.82 -4.00 -15.87
CA VAL A 257 -12.58 -3.63 -17.08
C VAL A 257 -13.63 -2.57 -16.75
N GLY A 258 -14.47 -2.84 -15.74
CA GLY A 258 -15.51 -1.90 -15.32
C GLY A 258 -14.92 -0.58 -14.81
N GLY A 259 -13.79 -0.63 -14.10
CA GLY A 259 -13.10 0.56 -13.61
C GLY A 259 -12.59 1.49 -14.72
N VAL A 260 -12.05 0.95 -15.82
CA VAL A 260 -11.68 1.77 -17.00
C VAL A 260 -12.92 2.44 -17.59
N ARG A 261 -14.01 1.68 -17.79
CA ARG A 261 -15.29 2.23 -18.29
C ARG A 261 -15.86 3.31 -17.36
N ALA A 262 -15.74 3.12 -16.04
CA ALA A 262 -16.16 4.10 -15.05
C ALA A 262 -15.32 5.40 -15.12
N LEU A 263 -14.00 5.30 -15.33
CA LEU A 263 -13.16 6.48 -15.56
C LEU A 263 -13.58 7.23 -16.83
N ARG A 264 -13.87 6.52 -17.93
CA ARG A 264 -14.36 7.15 -19.17
C ARG A 264 -15.68 7.87 -18.92
N ALA A 265 -16.62 7.23 -18.23
CA ALA A 265 -17.91 7.84 -17.86
C ALA A 265 -17.71 9.08 -16.97
N TYR A 266 -16.86 8.99 -15.96
CA TYR A 266 -16.55 10.10 -15.06
C TYR A 266 -15.96 11.30 -15.82
N SER A 267 -14.94 11.08 -16.66
CA SER A 267 -14.34 12.14 -17.49
C SER A 267 -15.35 12.76 -18.44
N ARG A 268 -16.20 11.95 -19.10
CA ARG A 268 -17.26 12.45 -20.00
C ARG A 268 -18.28 13.33 -19.26
N ILE A 269 -18.76 12.89 -18.10
CA ILE A 269 -19.83 13.55 -17.35
C ILE A 269 -19.32 14.82 -16.65
N THR A 270 -18.13 14.76 -16.06
CA THR A 270 -17.60 15.85 -15.22
C THR A 270 -16.69 16.82 -15.97
N GLY A 271 -16.20 16.44 -17.16
CA GLY A 271 -15.16 17.18 -17.88
C GLY A 271 -13.76 17.01 -17.28
N ALA A 272 -13.58 16.15 -16.28
CA ALA A 272 -12.28 15.86 -15.70
C ALA A 272 -11.33 15.23 -16.74
N PRO A 273 -10.03 15.57 -16.75
CA PRO A 273 -9.08 14.99 -17.68
C PRO A 273 -9.07 13.46 -17.64
N ALA A 274 -8.97 12.83 -18.81
CA ALA A 274 -8.79 11.39 -18.88
C ALA A 274 -7.39 11.00 -18.35
N PRO A 275 -7.25 9.89 -17.61
CA PRO A 275 -5.95 9.47 -17.11
C PRO A 275 -4.93 9.18 -18.21
N GLU A 276 -3.73 9.74 -18.05
CA GLU A 276 -2.56 9.45 -18.89
C GLU A 276 -1.75 8.27 -18.34
N VAL A 277 -1.88 8.01 -17.04
CA VAL A 277 -1.17 6.93 -16.32
C VAL A 277 -2.18 6.09 -15.56
N PHE A 278 -1.98 4.77 -15.57
CA PHE A 278 -2.79 3.79 -14.87
C PHE A 278 -1.90 3.05 -13.87
N HIS A 279 -2.29 3.04 -12.61
CA HIS A 279 -1.57 2.36 -11.54
C HIS A 279 -2.44 1.22 -10.98
N THR A 280 -1.96 -0.01 -11.12
CA THR A 280 -2.50 -1.20 -10.48
C THR A 280 -1.82 -1.45 -9.13
N ASN A 281 -2.57 -1.29 -8.04
CA ASN A 281 -2.13 -1.61 -6.68
C ASN A 281 -2.35 -3.11 -6.42
N GLU A 282 -1.31 -3.93 -6.59
CA GLU A 282 -1.35 -5.40 -6.72
C GLU A 282 -2.07 -5.89 -8.00
N GLY A 283 -1.97 -7.20 -8.29
CA GLY A 283 -2.51 -7.84 -9.50
C GLY A 283 -4.03 -7.76 -9.69
N HIS A 284 -4.79 -7.42 -8.64
CA HIS A 284 -6.26 -7.48 -8.61
C HIS A 284 -6.97 -6.64 -9.67
N ALA A 285 -6.33 -5.57 -10.16
CA ALA A 285 -6.88 -4.68 -11.18
C ALA A 285 -6.25 -4.87 -12.56
N GLY A 286 -5.43 -5.90 -12.77
CA GLY A 286 -4.61 -6.06 -13.96
C GLY A 286 -5.41 -6.17 -15.27
N PHE A 287 -6.68 -6.62 -15.22
CA PHE A 287 -7.58 -6.64 -16.38
C PHE A 287 -7.86 -5.25 -16.98
N LEU A 288 -7.54 -4.15 -16.27
CA LEU A 288 -7.58 -2.81 -16.86
C LEU A 288 -6.71 -2.71 -18.12
N GLY A 289 -5.57 -3.41 -18.16
CA GLY A 289 -4.69 -3.35 -19.32
C GLY A 289 -5.30 -4.04 -20.54
N ILE A 290 -6.14 -5.07 -20.34
CA ILE A 290 -6.87 -5.76 -21.42
C ILE A 290 -7.98 -4.88 -21.97
N GLU A 291 -8.76 -4.22 -21.11
CA GLU A 291 -9.79 -3.27 -21.58
C GLU A 291 -9.16 -2.11 -22.37
N ARG A 292 -8.01 -1.61 -21.92
CA ARG A 292 -7.27 -0.56 -22.66
C ARG A 292 -6.75 -1.07 -24.00
N ILE A 293 -6.29 -2.32 -24.09
CA ILE A 293 -5.93 -2.93 -25.38
C ILE A 293 -7.18 -3.04 -26.25
N ARG A 294 -8.32 -3.46 -25.71
CA ARG A 294 -9.60 -3.55 -26.43
C ARG A 294 -10.03 -2.19 -27.00
N GLU A 295 -9.91 -1.11 -26.24
CA GLU A 295 -10.16 0.27 -26.71
C GLU A 295 -9.30 0.64 -27.94
N LEU A 296 -8.07 0.14 -27.98
CA LEU A 296 -7.10 0.45 -29.04
C LEU A 296 -7.24 -0.45 -30.28
N THR A 297 -7.69 -1.69 -30.12
CA THR A 297 -7.72 -2.69 -31.19
C THR A 297 -9.10 -2.90 -31.80
N ALA A 298 -10.12 -3.02 -30.96
CA ALA A 298 -11.43 -3.57 -31.35
C ALA A 298 -12.60 -2.58 -31.14
N ASP A 299 -12.35 -1.41 -30.54
CA ASP A 299 -13.38 -0.39 -30.43
C ASP A 299 -13.70 0.27 -31.77
N ALA A 300 -14.99 0.47 -32.02
CA ALA A 300 -15.47 1.04 -33.29
C ALA A 300 -15.01 2.50 -33.46
N ASP A 301 -14.91 3.23 -32.34
CA ASP A 301 -14.38 4.58 -32.28
C ASP A 301 -12.86 4.62 -31.98
N GLY A 302 -12.23 3.46 -31.86
CA GLY A 302 -10.81 3.29 -31.56
C GLY A 302 -9.91 3.39 -32.81
N PRO A 303 -8.58 3.45 -32.61
CA PRO A 303 -7.61 3.56 -33.70
C PRO A 303 -7.42 2.29 -34.55
N GLY A 304 -7.99 1.14 -34.14
CA GLY A 304 -7.90 -0.11 -34.90
C GLY A 304 -6.48 -0.67 -35.01
N LEU A 305 -5.69 -0.60 -33.94
CA LEU A 305 -4.30 -1.06 -33.90
C LEU A 305 -4.22 -2.60 -33.86
N ASP A 306 -3.08 -3.15 -34.26
CA ASP A 306 -2.75 -4.54 -33.97
C ASP A 306 -2.44 -4.72 -32.47
N PHE A 307 -2.55 -5.96 -31.98
CA PHE A 307 -2.36 -6.27 -30.56
C PHE A 307 -0.96 -5.87 -30.04
N ALA A 308 0.10 -6.09 -30.81
CA ALA A 308 1.46 -5.82 -30.35
C ALA A 308 1.67 -4.30 -30.18
N THR A 309 1.21 -3.50 -31.14
CA THR A 309 1.22 -2.04 -31.03
C THR A 309 0.37 -1.55 -29.85
N ALA A 310 -0.84 -2.08 -29.67
CA ALA A 310 -1.73 -1.71 -28.57
C ALA A 310 -1.14 -2.07 -27.19
N LEU A 311 -0.45 -3.22 -27.10
CA LEU A 311 0.25 -3.63 -25.89
C LEU A 311 1.33 -2.61 -25.50
N GLU A 312 2.14 -2.13 -26.45
CA GLU A 312 3.18 -1.13 -26.15
C GLU A 312 2.60 0.22 -25.68
N VAL A 313 1.50 0.67 -26.30
CA VAL A 313 0.74 1.86 -25.87
C VAL A 313 0.24 1.70 -24.43
N SER A 314 -0.40 0.56 -24.13
CA SER A 314 -0.94 0.26 -22.80
C SER A 314 0.18 0.16 -21.76
N ARG A 315 1.28 -0.52 -22.12
CA ARG A 315 2.41 -0.82 -21.25
C ARG A 315 3.17 0.43 -20.80
N ALA A 316 3.41 1.37 -21.72
CA ALA A 316 4.17 2.59 -21.42
C ALA A 316 3.54 3.51 -20.37
N SER A 317 2.21 3.44 -20.22
CA SER A 317 1.42 4.25 -19.29
C SER A 317 0.94 3.47 -18.06
N THR A 318 1.37 2.21 -17.89
CA THR A 318 0.97 1.37 -16.76
C THR A 318 2.10 1.24 -15.74
N VAL A 319 1.77 1.44 -14.46
CA VAL A 319 2.63 1.22 -13.29
C VAL A 319 2.03 0.08 -12.45
N PHE A 320 2.85 -0.90 -12.10
CA PHE A 320 2.46 -2.05 -11.29
C PHE A 320 3.21 -2.09 -9.96
N THR A 321 2.51 -2.04 -8.83
CA THR A 321 3.12 -2.23 -7.52
C THR A 321 2.73 -3.60 -6.96
N THR A 322 3.73 -4.39 -6.57
CA THR A 322 3.52 -5.66 -5.84
C THR A 322 3.69 -5.44 -4.34
N HIS A 323 2.82 -6.07 -3.54
CA HIS A 323 2.84 -5.98 -2.07
C HIS A 323 3.07 -7.33 -1.40
N THR A 324 3.18 -8.38 -2.19
CA THR A 324 3.10 -9.75 -1.73
C THR A 324 4.51 -10.37 -1.66
N PRO A 325 5.01 -10.68 -0.45
CA PRO A 325 6.36 -11.23 -0.27
C PRO A 325 6.42 -12.76 -0.39
N VAL A 326 5.27 -13.42 -0.66
CA VAL A 326 5.16 -14.89 -0.75
C VAL A 326 4.24 -15.32 -1.89
N PRO A 327 4.60 -16.34 -2.69
CA PRO A 327 3.79 -16.75 -3.84
C PRO A 327 2.33 -17.10 -3.52
N ALA A 328 2.05 -17.60 -2.31
CA ALA A 328 0.71 -18.00 -1.88
C ALA A 328 -0.28 -16.82 -1.72
N GLY A 329 0.21 -15.58 -1.65
CA GLY A 329 -0.64 -14.38 -1.56
C GLY A 329 -1.09 -13.82 -2.92
N ILE A 330 -0.60 -14.39 -4.04
CA ILE A 330 -0.90 -13.92 -5.39
C ILE A 330 -2.10 -14.67 -5.94
N ASP A 331 -3.10 -13.92 -6.43
CA ASP A 331 -4.28 -14.49 -7.06
C ASP A 331 -3.91 -15.24 -8.36
N ARG A 332 -4.32 -16.51 -8.44
CA ARG A 332 -4.17 -17.41 -9.59
C ARG A 332 -5.52 -17.98 -9.97
N PHE A 333 -5.88 -17.86 -11.24
CA PHE A 333 -7.10 -18.44 -11.80
C PHE A 333 -6.76 -19.64 -12.67
N SER A 334 -7.68 -20.60 -12.81
CA SER A 334 -7.49 -21.63 -13.82
C SER A 334 -7.57 -21.01 -15.22
N ARG A 335 -6.73 -21.49 -16.13
CA ARG A 335 -6.72 -21.02 -17.52
C ARG A 335 -8.10 -21.12 -18.18
N THR A 336 -8.81 -22.23 -17.98
CA THR A 336 -10.16 -22.46 -18.54
C THR A 336 -11.18 -21.44 -18.03
N LEU A 337 -11.04 -20.99 -16.78
CA LEU A 337 -11.92 -19.96 -16.24
C LEU A 337 -11.69 -18.63 -16.95
N VAL A 338 -10.43 -18.24 -17.18
CA VAL A 338 -10.11 -17.01 -17.94
C VAL A 338 -10.59 -17.13 -19.40
N GLU A 339 -10.39 -18.28 -20.04
CA GLU A 339 -10.92 -18.58 -21.39
C GLU A 339 -12.43 -18.37 -21.50
N GLN A 340 -13.17 -18.83 -20.49
CA GLN A 340 -14.62 -18.65 -20.44
C GLN A 340 -15.02 -17.17 -20.43
N TYR A 341 -14.36 -16.34 -19.61
CA TYR A 341 -14.74 -14.93 -19.38
C TYR A 341 -14.16 -13.93 -20.38
N PHE A 342 -13.07 -14.27 -21.05
CA PHE A 342 -12.39 -13.41 -22.03
C PHE A 342 -12.42 -13.97 -23.46
N GLY A 343 -13.23 -14.99 -23.72
CA GLY A 343 -13.51 -15.50 -25.07
C GLY A 343 -14.29 -14.50 -25.94
N GLU A 344 -14.79 -14.96 -27.10
CA GLU A 344 -15.40 -14.10 -28.13
C GLU A 344 -16.59 -13.24 -27.62
N SER A 345 -17.39 -13.78 -26.69
CA SER A 345 -18.53 -13.07 -26.06
C SER A 345 -18.22 -12.63 -24.62
N GLY A 346 -16.94 -12.52 -24.29
CA GLY A 346 -16.45 -12.17 -22.95
C GLY A 346 -16.35 -10.67 -22.70
N ALA A 347 -15.68 -10.30 -21.60
CA ALA A 347 -15.62 -8.93 -21.11
C ALA A 347 -14.96 -7.93 -22.08
N THR A 348 -14.02 -8.41 -22.91
CA THR A 348 -13.23 -7.61 -23.85
C THR A 348 -13.35 -8.18 -25.27
N PRO A 349 -14.53 -8.07 -25.92
CA PRO A 349 -14.78 -8.68 -27.22
C PRO A 349 -13.82 -8.13 -28.29
N GLY A 350 -13.33 -9.02 -29.16
CA GLY A 350 -12.38 -8.70 -30.23
C GLY A 350 -10.90 -8.77 -29.85
N VAL A 351 -10.56 -8.89 -28.56
CA VAL A 351 -9.18 -9.19 -28.14
C VAL A 351 -8.93 -10.70 -28.25
N PRO A 352 -7.90 -11.18 -28.95
CA PRO A 352 -7.64 -12.61 -29.08
C PRO A 352 -7.35 -13.28 -27.72
N ILE A 353 -8.08 -14.34 -27.40
CA ILE A 353 -7.97 -15.03 -26.10
C ILE A 353 -6.59 -15.64 -25.86
N ASP A 354 -5.93 -16.16 -26.90
CA ASP A 354 -4.57 -16.70 -26.81
C ASP A 354 -3.56 -15.63 -26.35
N ARG A 355 -3.75 -14.38 -26.82
CA ARG A 355 -2.95 -13.23 -26.38
C ARG A 355 -3.25 -12.82 -24.95
N VAL A 356 -4.51 -12.88 -24.53
CA VAL A 356 -4.90 -12.64 -23.13
C VAL A 356 -4.21 -13.66 -22.22
N LEU A 357 -4.35 -14.95 -22.51
CA LEU A 357 -3.76 -16.03 -21.70
C LEU A 357 -2.25 -15.92 -21.59
N ALA A 358 -1.58 -15.58 -22.69
CA ALA A 358 -0.14 -15.38 -22.72
C ALA A 358 0.34 -14.29 -21.75
N LEU A 359 -0.52 -13.32 -21.37
CA LEU A 359 -0.14 -12.32 -20.37
C LEU A 359 -0.04 -12.89 -18.96
N GLY A 360 -0.85 -13.88 -18.58
CA GLY A 360 -0.85 -14.45 -17.23
C GLY A 360 -0.15 -15.81 -17.10
N THR A 361 0.32 -16.40 -18.21
CA THR A 361 0.92 -17.75 -18.19
C THR A 361 2.29 -17.75 -17.52
N GLU A 362 2.53 -18.69 -16.61
CA GLU A 362 3.85 -18.95 -16.03
C GLU A 362 4.65 -19.90 -16.95
N ASP A 363 5.24 -19.36 -18.03
CA ASP A 363 5.97 -20.08 -19.08
C ASP A 363 7.50 -20.13 -18.87
N PHE A 364 7.93 -20.08 -17.60
CA PHE A 364 9.32 -20.14 -17.18
C PHE A 364 9.62 -21.40 -16.37
N GLU A 365 10.90 -21.70 -16.13
CA GLU A 365 11.31 -22.86 -15.35
C GLU A 365 10.73 -22.81 -13.92
N GLY A 366 10.06 -23.88 -13.50
CA GLY A 366 9.36 -23.93 -12.20
C GLY A 366 7.97 -23.26 -12.19
N GLY A 367 7.55 -22.62 -13.28
CA GLY A 367 6.20 -22.06 -13.43
C GLY A 367 5.12 -23.10 -13.74
N ASP A 368 3.87 -22.77 -13.41
CA ASP A 368 2.69 -23.59 -13.72
C ASP A 368 1.90 -23.00 -14.90
N ALA A 369 2.07 -23.57 -16.09
CA ALA A 369 1.37 -23.14 -17.30
C ALA A 369 -0.16 -23.45 -17.30
N SER A 370 -0.69 -24.14 -16.29
CA SER A 370 -2.12 -24.44 -16.15
C SER A 370 -2.92 -23.31 -15.48
N VAL A 371 -2.21 -22.36 -14.85
CA VAL A 371 -2.79 -21.21 -14.16
C VAL A 371 -2.58 -19.90 -14.94
N PHE A 372 -3.41 -18.94 -14.60
CA PHE A 372 -3.28 -17.53 -14.99
C PHE A 372 -2.90 -16.74 -13.75
N ASN A 373 -1.64 -16.30 -13.68
CA ASN A 373 -1.09 -15.54 -12.58
C ASN A 373 -1.25 -14.03 -12.81
N MET A 374 -1.96 -13.38 -11.89
CA MET A 374 -2.28 -11.95 -12.00
C MET A 374 -1.05 -11.04 -11.85
N ALA A 375 -0.04 -11.44 -11.07
CA ALA A 375 1.21 -10.69 -10.94
C ALA A 375 2.07 -10.78 -12.21
N VAL A 376 2.15 -11.97 -12.84
CA VAL A 376 2.83 -12.14 -14.13
C VAL A 376 2.19 -11.26 -15.20
N MET A 377 0.86 -11.21 -15.24
CA MET A 377 0.13 -10.28 -16.10
C MET A 377 0.47 -8.82 -15.78
N GLY A 378 0.53 -8.45 -14.50
CA GLY A 378 0.96 -7.12 -14.06
C GLY A 378 2.32 -6.72 -14.65
N PHE A 379 3.34 -7.57 -14.51
CA PHE A 379 4.68 -7.30 -15.05
C PHE A 379 4.72 -7.23 -16.57
N ARG A 380 3.92 -8.03 -17.28
CA ARG A 380 3.84 -8.01 -18.75
C ARG A 380 3.08 -6.80 -19.27
N LEU A 381 2.06 -6.34 -18.55
CA LEU A 381 1.26 -5.16 -18.89
C LEU A 381 1.85 -3.84 -18.41
N ALA A 382 2.80 -3.81 -17.48
CA ALA A 382 3.38 -2.58 -16.95
C ALA A 382 4.83 -2.38 -17.39
N GLN A 383 5.17 -1.21 -17.93
CA GLN A 383 6.56 -0.86 -18.24
C GLN A 383 7.37 -0.63 -16.95
N ARG A 384 6.71 -0.20 -15.87
CA ARG A 384 7.35 0.14 -14.60
C ARG A 384 6.72 -0.68 -13.48
N ALA A 385 7.57 -1.32 -12.67
CA ALA A 385 7.13 -2.07 -11.51
C ALA A 385 7.98 -1.77 -10.28
N ASN A 386 7.38 -1.88 -9.10
CA ASN A 386 8.09 -1.69 -7.83
C ASN A 386 7.55 -2.55 -6.68
N GLY A 387 8.44 -2.89 -5.75
CA GLY A 387 8.09 -3.30 -4.38
C GLY A 387 7.90 -2.11 -3.45
N VAL A 388 7.60 -2.39 -2.17
CA VAL A 388 7.14 -1.40 -1.18
C VAL A 388 8.08 -1.15 0.01
N SER A 389 9.27 -1.73 -0.03
CA SER A 389 10.49 -1.37 0.71
C SER A 389 11.69 -1.81 -0.13
N ILE A 390 12.91 -1.43 0.26
CA ILE A 390 14.14 -1.86 -0.42
C ILE A 390 14.26 -3.38 -0.37
N LEU A 391 14.19 -3.98 0.82
CA LEU A 391 14.24 -5.43 1.02
C LEU A 391 13.13 -6.16 0.24
N HIS A 392 11.91 -5.62 0.22
CA HIS A 392 10.82 -6.22 -0.57
C HIS A 392 11.06 -6.12 -2.08
N GLY A 393 11.74 -5.07 -2.55
CA GLY A 393 12.19 -4.99 -3.93
C GLY A 393 13.11 -6.16 -4.28
N GLU A 394 14.07 -6.47 -3.41
CA GLU A 394 14.99 -7.61 -3.56
C GLU A 394 14.23 -8.95 -3.55
N VAL A 395 13.36 -9.18 -2.55
CA VAL A 395 12.51 -10.38 -2.47
C VAL A 395 11.66 -10.53 -3.73
N SER A 396 11.07 -9.44 -4.23
CA SER A 396 10.26 -9.46 -5.45
C SER A 396 11.09 -9.84 -6.69
N ARG A 397 12.33 -9.36 -6.80
CA ARG A 397 13.22 -9.74 -7.90
C ARG A 397 13.53 -11.23 -7.88
N GLY A 398 13.88 -11.79 -6.72
CA GLY A 398 14.09 -13.24 -6.59
C GLY A 398 12.83 -14.05 -6.90
N MET A 399 11.67 -13.66 -6.38
CA MET A 399 10.39 -14.35 -6.63
C MET A 399 9.99 -14.42 -8.10
N PHE A 400 10.29 -13.37 -8.88
CA PHE A 400 9.89 -13.26 -10.28
C PHE A 400 11.07 -13.36 -11.25
N ASN A 401 12.25 -13.79 -10.78
CA ASN A 401 13.45 -13.92 -11.61
C ASN A 401 13.24 -14.85 -12.82
N GLY A 402 12.36 -15.85 -12.68
CA GLY A 402 11.99 -16.74 -13.78
C GLY A 402 11.44 -16.03 -15.02
N LEU A 403 10.90 -14.80 -14.90
CA LEU A 403 10.48 -13.98 -16.05
C LEU A 403 11.66 -13.37 -16.83
N TRP A 404 12.86 -13.33 -16.22
CA TRP A 404 14.09 -12.79 -16.77
C TRP A 404 15.28 -13.74 -16.53
N PRO A 405 15.21 -15.00 -16.96
CA PRO A 405 16.19 -16.04 -16.59
C PRO A 405 17.61 -15.78 -17.14
N ALA A 406 17.73 -14.83 -18.05
CA ALA A 406 18.97 -14.36 -18.65
C ALA A 406 19.70 -13.27 -17.83
N PHE A 407 19.12 -12.83 -16.72
CA PHE A 407 19.65 -11.72 -15.92
C PHE A 407 19.84 -12.13 -14.47
N ASP A 408 20.78 -11.48 -13.80
CA ASP A 408 20.95 -11.62 -12.36
C ASP A 408 19.76 -10.99 -11.64
N GLU A 409 19.45 -11.49 -10.44
CA GLU A 409 18.32 -11.00 -9.64
C GLU A 409 18.39 -9.48 -9.41
N SER A 410 19.59 -8.90 -9.27
CA SER A 410 19.78 -7.46 -9.08
C SER A 410 19.36 -6.61 -10.29
N GLU A 411 19.27 -7.21 -11.48
CA GLU A 411 18.96 -6.53 -12.74
C GLU A 411 17.50 -6.68 -13.18
N VAL A 412 16.76 -7.59 -12.53
CA VAL A 412 15.32 -7.75 -12.74
C VAL A 412 14.64 -6.38 -12.57
N PRO A 413 13.82 -5.91 -13.54
CA PRO A 413 13.35 -4.51 -13.61
C PRO A 413 12.19 -4.20 -12.63
N ILE A 414 12.39 -4.53 -11.36
CA ILE A 414 11.50 -4.25 -10.24
C ILE A 414 12.24 -3.30 -9.28
N GLY A 415 11.79 -2.06 -9.22
CA GLY A 415 12.31 -1.05 -8.29
C GLY A 415 11.71 -1.17 -6.89
N SER A 416 11.91 -0.14 -6.06
CA SER A 416 11.24 -0.01 -4.77
C SER A 416 10.82 1.44 -4.53
N ILE A 417 9.61 1.62 -4.00
CA ILE A 417 9.17 2.88 -3.40
C ILE A 417 8.68 2.54 -1.99
N THR A 418 9.47 2.88 -0.97
CA THR A 418 9.08 2.58 0.42
C THR A 418 7.77 3.26 0.77
N ASN A 419 6.85 2.51 1.39
CA ASN A 419 5.57 3.06 1.82
C ASN A 419 5.73 4.24 2.80
N GLY A 420 4.65 5.01 2.94
CA GLY A 420 4.50 6.01 3.99
C GLY A 420 3.08 6.05 4.53
N VAL A 421 2.89 6.79 5.61
CA VAL A 421 1.61 6.95 6.31
C VAL A 421 1.18 8.41 6.35
N HIS A 422 -0.14 8.63 6.32
CA HIS A 422 -0.71 9.97 6.25
C HIS A 422 -0.73 10.65 7.63
N ALA A 423 0.26 11.52 7.89
CA ALA A 423 0.45 12.14 9.21
C ALA A 423 -0.82 12.82 9.77
N PRO A 424 -1.60 13.63 9.02
CA PRO A 424 -2.82 14.22 9.55
C PRO A 424 -3.90 13.21 9.99
N THR A 425 -3.86 11.96 9.51
CA THR A 425 -4.75 10.89 9.98
C THR A 425 -4.24 10.22 11.25
N TRP A 426 -2.92 10.01 11.33
CA TRP A 426 -2.33 9.08 12.30
C TRP A 426 -1.62 9.75 13.46
N VAL A 427 -1.29 11.04 13.36
CA VAL A 427 -0.62 11.81 14.41
C VAL A 427 -1.68 12.47 15.29
N ALA A 428 -1.56 12.30 16.59
CA ALA A 428 -2.46 12.95 17.53
C ALA A 428 -2.33 14.48 17.48
N ARG A 429 -3.45 15.19 17.64
CA ARG A 429 -3.52 16.66 17.62
C ARG A 429 -2.52 17.30 18.59
N GLU A 430 -2.29 16.68 19.74
CA GLU A 430 -1.40 17.18 20.77
C GLU A 430 0.07 17.08 20.37
N VAL A 431 0.45 16.05 19.59
CA VAL A 431 1.81 15.92 19.05
C VAL A 431 2.08 17.02 18.03
N ILE A 432 1.10 17.34 17.17
CA ILE A 432 1.20 18.45 16.22
C ILE A 432 1.31 19.79 16.98
N ALA A 433 0.44 20.00 17.98
CA ALA A 433 0.42 21.22 18.78
C ALA A 433 1.75 21.47 19.53
N LEU A 434 2.48 20.42 19.93
CA LEU A 434 3.82 20.57 20.49
C LEU A 434 4.77 21.25 19.51
N ALA A 435 4.79 20.82 18.25
CA ALA A 435 5.65 21.42 17.21
C ALA A 435 5.18 22.85 16.85
N GLU A 436 3.87 23.06 16.67
CA GLU A 436 3.30 24.37 16.33
C GLU A 436 3.56 25.42 17.42
N SER A 437 3.52 25.02 18.70
CA SER A 437 3.86 25.91 19.83
C SER A 437 5.29 26.46 19.75
N GLN A 438 6.16 25.82 18.98
CA GLN A 438 7.55 26.22 18.74
C GLN A 438 7.74 26.92 17.37
N GLY A 439 6.64 27.29 16.70
CA GLY A 439 6.61 28.00 15.43
C GLY A 439 6.75 27.10 14.19
N ALA A 440 6.56 25.78 14.33
CA ALA A 440 6.44 24.90 13.17
C ALA A 440 5.10 25.11 12.46
N ASP A 441 5.08 24.85 11.15
CA ASP A 441 3.87 24.90 10.32
C ASP A 441 3.60 23.49 9.79
N ALA A 442 2.49 22.89 10.20
CA ALA A 442 2.09 21.54 9.79
C ALA A 442 1.70 21.46 8.31
N GLU A 443 1.37 22.59 7.67
CA GLU A 443 1.01 22.65 6.24
C GLU A 443 2.21 22.97 5.33
N SER A 444 3.37 23.29 5.91
CA SER A 444 4.58 23.63 5.18
C SER A 444 5.20 22.42 4.45
N ASP A 445 5.91 22.69 3.35
CA ASP A 445 6.72 21.70 2.66
C ASP A 445 8.03 21.35 3.43
N ASP A 446 8.39 22.13 4.46
CA ASP A 446 9.55 21.90 5.34
C ASP A 446 9.25 20.87 6.44
N THR A 447 9.17 19.60 6.04
CA THR A 447 8.90 18.50 6.96
C THR A 447 10.03 18.28 7.97
N GLU A 448 11.28 18.53 7.58
CA GLU A 448 12.43 18.41 8.51
C GLU A 448 12.35 19.46 9.62
N GLY A 449 12.06 20.71 9.27
CA GLY A 449 11.84 21.79 10.22
C GLY A 449 10.71 21.50 11.19
N PHE A 450 9.61 20.92 10.72
CA PHE A 450 8.48 20.50 11.56
C PHE A 450 8.91 19.48 12.64
N TRP A 451 9.56 18.39 12.24
CA TRP A 451 9.97 17.35 13.20
C TRP A 451 11.13 17.79 14.09
N ASN A 452 12.03 18.66 13.61
CA ASN A 452 13.11 19.25 14.42
C ASN A 452 12.60 20.21 15.49
N ALA A 453 11.38 20.73 15.38
CA ALA A 453 10.79 21.62 16.38
C ALA A 453 10.65 20.94 17.75
N VAL A 454 10.56 19.60 17.79
CA VAL A 454 10.45 18.85 19.04
C VAL A 454 11.61 19.16 19.99
N ASP A 455 12.85 19.35 19.50
CA ASP A 455 14.03 19.62 20.33
C ASP A 455 13.90 20.88 21.19
N LYS A 456 13.03 21.81 20.80
CA LYS A 456 12.76 23.05 21.54
C LYS A 456 11.75 22.85 22.68
N VAL A 457 10.97 21.76 22.64
CA VAL A 457 9.95 21.43 23.64
C VAL A 457 10.61 20.84 24.88
N PRO A 458 10.32 21.31 26.11
CA PRO A 458 10.84 20.73 27.35
C PRO A 458 10.46 19.24 27.52
N SER A 459 11.38 18.42 28.04
CA SER A 459 11.16 16.96 28.18
C SER A 459 9.96 16.60 29.06
N ALA A 460 9.73 17.35 30.14
CA ALA A 460 8.54 17.18 30.99
C ALA A 460 7.22 17.38 30.23
N GLN A 461 7.20 18.31 29.25
CA GLN A 461 6.01 18.57 28.45
C GLN A 461 5.77 17.44 27.43
N VAL A 462 6.82 16.96 26.76
CA VAL A 462 6.75 15.79 25.86
C VAL A 462 6.21 14.57 26.62
N TRP A 463 6.74 14.34 27.82
CA TRP A 463 6.34 13.21 28.66
C TRP A 463 4.90 13.32 29.16
N ALA A 464 4.46 14.52 29.55
CA ALA A 464 3.08 14.78 29.95
C ALA A 464 2.09 14.46 28.81
N VAL A 465 2.39 14.90 27.58
CA VAL A 465 1.56 14.57 26.41
C VAL A 465 1.52 13.06 26.16
N LYS A 466 2.67 12.35 26.23
CA LYS A 466 2.67 10.88 26.10
C LYS A 466 1.82 10.18 27.17
N ARG A 467 1.84 10.65 28.42
CA ARG A 467 0.96 10.13 29.48
C ARG A 467 -0.51 10.38 29.18
N GLU A 468 -0.85 11.55 28.65
CA GLU A 468 -2.22 11.89 28.25
C GLU A 468 -2.74 10.97 27.13
N LEU A 469 -1.90 10.70 26.12
CA LEU A 469 -2.23 9.80 25.02
C LEU A 469 -2.41 8.36 25.52
N ARG A 470 -1.57 7.89 26.44
CA ARG A 470 -1.75 6.60 27.14
C ARG A 470 -3.09 6.55 27.87
N GLN A 471 -3.43 7.60 28.62
CA GLN A 471 -4.70 7.65 29.34
C GLN A 471 -5.90 7.54 28.41
N ARG A 472 -5.87 8.19 27.24
CA ARG A 472 -6.91 8.06 26.22
C ARG A 472 -7.03 6.62 25.69
N LEU A 473 -5.91 5.97 25.39
CA LEU A 473 -5.89 4.56 25.00
C LEU A 473 -6.45 3.65 26.09
N VAL A 474 -6.05 3.83 27.36
CA VAL A 474 -6.56 3.04 28.49
C VAL A 474 -8.08 3.17 28.59
N ASN A 475 -8.63 4.38 28.47
CA ASN A 475 -10.07 4.61 28.53
C ASN A 475 -10.82 3.95 27.37
N ASP A 476 -10.32 4.09 26.14
CA ASP A 476 -10.89 3.45 24.95
C ASP A 476 -10.82 1.91 25.04
N ALA A 477 -9.69 1.38 25.48
CA ALA A 477 -9.49 -0.06 25.69
C ALA A 477 -10.47 -0.64 26.72
N ARG A 478 -10.68 0.05 27.86
CA ARG A 478 -11.66 -0.35 28.88
C ARG A 478 -13.09 -0.38 28.33
N LYS A 479 -13.49 0.65 27.58
CA LYS A 479 -14.81 0.71 26.91
C LYS A 479 -15.00 -0.49 25.97
N ARG A 480 -14.03 -0.74 25.10
CA ARG A 480 -14.08 -1.86 24.14
C ARG A 480 -14.02 -3.22 24.81
N LEU A 481 -13.28 -3.35 25.90
CA LEU A 481 -13.21 -4.57 26.69
C LEU A 481 -14.56 -4.87 27.33
N ALA A 482 -15.23 -3.86 27.91
CA ALA A 482 -16.57 -4.02 28.46
C ALA A 482 -17.56 -4.48 27.37
N ASP A 483 -17.58 -3.81 26.20
CA ASP A 483 -18.43 -4.19 25.07
C ASP A 483 -18.16 -5.62 24.58
N SER A 484 -16.89 -6.04 24.55
CA SER A 484 -16.48 -7.38 24.18
C SER A 484 -17.01 -8.43 25.16
N TRP A 485 -16.80 -8.23 26.47
CA TRP A 485 -17.25 -9.16 27.49
C TRP A 485 -18.78 -9.25 27.59
N GLU A 486 -19.50 -8.14 27.41
CA GLU A 486 -20.96 -8.17 27.30
C GLU A 486 -21.42 -9.03 26.11
N LYS A 487 -20.82 -8.87 24.92
CA LYS A 487 -21.12 -9.69 23.74
C LYS A 487 -20.78 -11.17 23.93
N ARG A 488 -19.76 -11.47 24.75
CA ARG A 488 -19.39 -12.84 25.16
C ARG A 488 -20.33 -13.46 26.19
N GLY A 489 -21.30 -12.68 26.70
CA GLY A 489 -22.35 -13.13 27.60
C GLY A 489 -22.09 -12.86 29.08
N ALA A 490 -21.10 -12.04 29.43
CA ALA A 490 -20.86 -11.64 30.82
C ALA A 490 -21.94 -10.67 31.33
N ALA A 491 -22.34 -10.82 32.58
CA ALA A 491 -23.23 -9.89 33.24
C ALA A 491 -22.48 -8.63 33.69
N LYS A 492 -23.16 -7.47 33.73
CA LYS A 492 -22.54 -6.19 34.17
C LYS A 492 -21.83 -6.26 35.52
N ALA A 493 -22.32 -7.09 36.45
CA ALA A 493 -21.70 -7.28 37.75
C ALA A 493 -20.31 -7.97 37.68
N GLU A 494 -20.05 -8.75 36.62
CA GLU A 494 -18.77 -9.42 36.38
C GLU A 494 -17.72 -8.48 35.77
N LEU A 495 -18.11 -7.27 35.33
CA LEU A 495 -17.26 -6.36 34.58
C LEU A 495 -16.51 -5.34 35.46
N ALA A 496 -16.77 -5.30 36.77
CA ALA A 496 -16.18 -4.31 37.68
C ALA A 496 -14.64 -4.33 37.73
N TRP A 497 -14.00 -5.44 37.35
CA TRP A 497 -12.53 -5.52 37.29
C TRP A 497 -11.94 -4.69 36.13
N ILE A 498 -12.72 -4.37 35.10
CA ILE A 498 -12.27 -3.62 33.92
C ILE A 498 -11.88 -2.19 34.30
N ASP A 499 -12.47 -1.63 35.36
CA ASP A 499 -12.10 -0.31 35.89
C ASP A 499 -10.62 -0.23 36.33
N GLY A 500 -10.02 -1.39 36.66
CA GLY A 500 -8.60 -1.52 37.00
C GLY A 500 -7.74 -2.10 35.88
N ALA A 501 -8.29 -2.34 34.68
CA ALA A 501 -7.53 -2.88 33.56
C ALA A 501 -6.70 -1.81 32.86
N LEU A 502 -5.40 -2.07 32.69
CA LEU A 502 -4.40 -1.14 32.17
C LEU A 502 -4.23 0.12 33.03
N ASP A 503 -3.03 0.68 33.02
CA ASP A 503 -2.66 1.84 33.81
C ASP A 503 -1.96 2.88 32.90
N PRO A 504 -2.38 4.16 32.90
CA PRO A 504 -1.75 5.22 32.13
C PRO A 504 -0.30 5.51 32.54
N ASP A 505 0.20 5.00 33.67
CA ASP A 505 1.56 5.19 34.17
C ASP A 505 2.49 4.00 33.91
N VAL A 506 2.00 2.93 33.28
CA VAL A 506 2.77 1.73 32.95
C VAL A 506 3.22 1.72 31.48
N LEU A 507 4.40 1.15 31.23
CA LEU A 507 4.97 0.96 29.90
C LEU A 507 3.99 0.17 29.02
N THR A 508 3.46 0.82 27.99
CA THR A 508 2.41 0.28 27.13
C THR A 508 2.97 -0.17 25.78
N ILE A 509 2.92 -1.47 25.51
CA ILE A 509 3.37 -2.10 24.28
C ILE A 509 2.15 -2.45 23.40
N GLY A 510 2.15 -1.97 22.17
CA GLY A 510 1.10 -2.23 21.18
C GLY A 510 1.44 -3.35 20.21
N PHE A 511 0.45 -4.18 19.89
CA PHE A 511 0.51 -5.15 18.81
C PHE A 511 -0.83 -5.21 18.07
N ALA A 512 -0.92 -4.61 16.87
CA ALA A 512 -2.11 -4.76 16.04
C ALA A 512 -1.85 -5.01 14.56
N ARG A 513 -2.41 -6.12 14.03
CA ARG A 513 -2.25 -6.56 12.64
C ARG A 513 -3.23 -7.68 12.28
N ARG A 514 -3.34 -8.01 10.98
CA ARG A 514 -3.93 -9.30 10.55
C ARG A 514 -3.16 -10.46 11.19
N VAL A 515 -3.83 -11.58 11.48
CA VAL A 515 -3.24 -12.72 12.21
C VAL A 515 -3.06 -13.97 11.31
N PRO A 516 -2.19 -13.93 10.28
CA PRO A 516 -1.65 -15.13 9.65
C PRO A 516 -0.46 -15.68 10.46
N SER A 517 -0.06 -16.92 10.17
CA SER A 517 1.03 -17.63 10.87
C SER A 517 2.36 -16.87 10.86
N TYR A 518 2.76 -16.29 9.72
CA TYR A 518 4.05 -15.60 9.57
C TYR A 518 4.18 -14.32 10.42
N LYS A 519 3.08 -13.78 10.94
CA LYS A 519 3.06 -12.59 11.81
C LYS A 519 3.28 -12.91 13.29
N ARG A 520 3.31 -14.19 13.65
CA ARG A 520 3.75 -14.73 14.95
C ARG A 520 3.17 -14.03 16.20
N LEU A 521 1.84 -13.87 16.22
CA LEU A 521 1.11 -13.32 17.38
C LEU A 521 1.48 -14.02 18.70
N THR A 522 1.63 -15.34 18.68
CA THR A 522 1.88 -16.17 19.87
C THR A 522 3.36 -16.37 20.19
N LEU A 523 4.30 -15.71 19.50
CA LEU A 523 5.73 -15.80 19.85
C LEU A 523 5.99 -15.39 21.30
N MET A 524 5.28 -14.35 21.78
CA MET A 524 5.34 -13.88 23.17
C MET A 524 4.73 -14.85 24.19
N LEU A 525 4.07 -15.92 23.73
CA LEU A 525 3.51 -16.98 24.57
C LEU A 525 4.39 -18.24 24.58
N ARG A 526 5.57 -18.22 23.94
CA ARG A 526 6.51 -19.36 24.00
C ARG A 526 7.04 -19.59 25.42
N ASP A 527 7.26 -18.53 26.21
CA ASP A 527 7.51 -18.61 27.65
C ASP A 527 6.45 -17.79 28.43
N PRO A 528 5.26 -18.36 28.68
CA PRO A 528 4.18 -17.63 29.35
C PRO A 528 4.55 -17.27 30.80
N ALA A 529 5.42 -18.04 31.46
CA ALA A 529 5.86 -17.75 32.81
C ALA A 529 6.78 -16.52 32.84
N ARG A 530 7.67 -16.36 31.84
CA ARG A 530 8.50 -15.16 31.69
C ARG A 530 7.68 -13.94 31.32
N LEU A 531 6.70 -14.09 30.42
CA LEU A 531 5.76 -13.00 30.13
C LEU A 531 4.97 -12.57 31.39
N LYS A 532 4.48 -13.51 32.20
CA LYS A 532 3.81 -13.19 33.48
C LYS A 532 4.73 -12.40 34.43
N ARG A 533 6.01 -12.77 34.55
CA ARG A 533 6.97 -12.03 35.38
C ARG A 533 7.15 -10.59 34.92
N LEU A 534 7.24 -10.36 33.60
CA LEU A 534 7.35 -9.02 33.02
C LEU A 534 6.08 -8.18 33.25
N LEU A 535 4.90 -8.77 33.01
CA LEU A 535 3.62 -8.08 33.21
C LEU A 535 3.39 -7.67 34.67
N LEU A 536 3.88 -8.50 35.61
CA LEU A 536 3.63 -8.37 37.04
C LEU A 536 4.87 -7.94 37.84
N ASP A 537 5.91 -7.42 37.17
CA ASP A 537 7.11 -6.95 37.85
C ASP A 537 6.73 -5.82 38.83
N PRO A 538 7.16 -5.87 40.10
CA PRO A 538 6.74 -4.93 41.12
C PRO A 538 7.32 -3.52 40.93
N GLU A 539 8.43 -3.38 40.21
CA GLU A 539 9.13 -2.11 40.01
C GLU A 539 9.01 -1.62 38.56
N ARG A 540 9.03 -2.54 37.60
CA ARG A 540 9.08 -2.24 36.16
C ARG A 540 8.06 -3.06 35.37
N PRO A 541 6.76 -2.99 35.72
CA PRO A 541 5.73 -3.75 35.03
C PRO A 541 5.62 -3.32 33.56
N ILE A 542 5.16 -4.21 32.70
CA ILE A 542 4.73 -3.85 31.35
C ILE A 542 3.24 -4.12 31.17
N GLN A 543 2.63 -3.52 30.16
CA GLN A 543 1.28 -3.86 29.74
C GLN A 543 1.18 -3.98 28.21
N LEU A 544 0.27 -4.83 27.75
CA LEU A 544 0.11 -5.20 26.34
C LEU A 544 -1.30 -4.90 25.84
N VAL A 545 -1.39 -4.16 24.73
CA VAL A 545 -2.65 -3.93 24.01
C VAL A 545 -2.56 -4.62 22.66
N ILE A 546 -3.35 -5.68 22.49
CA ILE A 546 -3.32 -6.56 21.33
C ILE A 546 -4.63 -6.41 20.55
N ALA A 547 -4.56 -6.31 19.23
CA ALA A 547 -5.74 -6.31 18.38
C ALA A 547 -5.46 -6.98 17.03
N GLY A 548 -6.46 -7.58 16.39
CA GLY A 548 -6.23 -8.20 15.09
C GLY A 548 -7.38 -9.08 14.64
N LYS A 549 -7.42 -9.32 13.32
CA LYS A 549 -8.41 -10.17 12.67
C LYS A 549 -7.70 -11.28 11.90
N SER A 550 -8.18 -12.51 12.02
CA SER A 550 -7.79 -13.60 11.11
C SER A 550 -8.81 -13.72 9.97
N HIS A 551 -8.38 -14.25 8.83
CA HIS A 551 -9.30 -14.49 7.71
C HIS A 551 -10.40 -15.48 8.14
N PRO A 552 -11.66 -15.34 7.68
CA PRO A 552 -12.75 -16.21 8.15
C PRO A 552 -12.53 -17.70 7.87
N ALA A 553 -11.74 -18.02 6.83
CA ALA A 553 -11.36 -19.38 6.44
C ALA A 553 -10.00 -19.85 7.01
N ASP A 554 -9.30 -19.02 7.80
CA ASP A 554 -8.02 -19.36 8.41
C ASP A 554 -8.21 -19.81 9.87
N ASP A 555 -8.62 -21.07 10.05
CA ASP A 555 -8.81 -21.66 11.38
C ASP A 555 -7.52 -21.66 12.21
N GLY A 556 -6.35 -21.72 11.56
CA GLY A 556 -5.05 -21.61 12.22
C GLY A 556 -4.88 -20.25 12.88
N GLY A 557 -5.08 -19.16 12.14
CA GLY A 557 -5.03 -17.81 12.68
C GLY A 557 -6.10 -17.53 13.74
N LYS A 558 -7.32 -18.11 13.60
CA LYS A 558 -8.36 -18.04 14.64
C LYS A 558 -7.94 -18.73 15.93
N LYS A 559 -7.25 -19.87 15.84
CA LYS A 559 -6.69 -20.57 17.00
C LYS A 559 -5.62 -19.74 17.71
N LEU A 560 -4.73 -19.08 16.97
CA LEU A 560 -3.74 -18.15 17.54
C LEU A 560 -4.40 -17.00 18.31
N ILE A 561 -5.50 -16.44 17.79
CA ILE A 561 -6.30 -15.44 18.49
C ILE A 561 -6.88 -16.02 19.78
N GLN A 562 -7.48 -17.21 19.70
CA GLN A 562 -8.07 -17.88 20.87
C GLN A 562 -7.03 -18.11 21.99
N GLU A 563 -5.85 -18.63 21.64
CA GLU A 563 -4.76 -18.84 22.60
C GLU A 563 -4.37 -17.53 23.31
N MET A 564 -4.25 -16.44 22.57
CA MET A 564 -3.95 -15.12 23.13
C MET A 564 -5.07 -14.58 24.00
N VAL A 565 -6.33 -14.71 23.59
CA VAL A 565 -7.49 -14.27 24.38
C VAL A 565 -7.58 -15.03 25.70
N LEU A 566 -7.38 -16.36 25.68
CA LEU A 566 -7.41 -17.17 26.89
C LEU A 566 -6.30 -16.77 27.87
N PHE A 567 -5.09 -16.47 27.38
CA PHE A 567 -4.02 -15.94 28.23
C PHE A 567 -4.35 -14.55 28.77
N ALA A 568 -4.86 -13.65 27.92
CA ALA A 568 -5.22 -12.29 28.33
C ALA A 568 -6.38 -12.24 29.33
N ASP A 569 -7.28 -13.22 29.31
CA ASP A 569 -8.41 -13.31 30.24
C ASP A 569 -8.05 -13.90 31.61
N ASP A 570 -6.85 -14.47 31.77
CA ASP A 570 -6.40 -15.05 33.04
C ASP A 570 -6.45 -13.96 34.16
N PRO A 571 -7.18 -14.19 35.26
CA PRO A 571 -7.31 -13.24 36.36
C PRO A 571 -5.99 -12.71 36.93
N GLU A 572 -4.90 -13.49 36.82
CA GLU A 572 -3.56 -13.05 37.26
C GLU A 572 -3.01 -11.89 36.43
N VAL A 573 -3.34 -11.83 35.13
CA VAL A 573 -2.72 -10.86 34.20
C VAL A 573 -3.71 -9.98 33.45
N ARG A 574 -5.02 -10.26 33.47
CA ARG A 574 -6.04 -9.51 32.70
C ARG A 574 -6.12 -8.00 32.98
N HIS A 575 -5.48 -7.54 34.05
CA HIS A 575 -5.34 -6.12 34.36
C HIS A 575 -4.12 -5.45 33.69
N ARG A 576 -3.26 -6.22 33.01
CA ARG A 576 -2.03 -5.79 32.32
C ARG A 576 -1.99 -6.19 30.84
N ILE A 577 -2.83 -7.10 30.39
CA ILE A 577 -2.89 -7.50 28.98
C ILE A 577 -4.34 -7.57 28.51
N VAL A 578 -4.61 -7.02 27.32
CA VAL A 578 -5.95 -7.05 26.71
C VAL A 578 -5.88 -7.45 25.25
N PHE A 579 -6.88 -8.22 24.80
CA PHE A 579 -7.17 -8.42 23.39
C PHE A 579 -8.44 -7.64 23.01
N LEU A 580 -8.29 -6.65 22.12
CA LEU A 580 -9.39 -5.80 21.66
C LEU A 580 -9.93 -6.32 20.31
N PRO A 581 -11.18 -6.80 20.25
CA PRO A 581 -11.75 -7.29 19.01
C PRO A 581 -12.16 -6.14 18.08
N ASN A 582 -12.29 -6.49 16.80
CA ASN A 582 -12.74 -5.63 15.73
C ASN A 582 -11.80 -4.45 15.42
N TYR A 583 -10.50 -4.73 15.29
CA TYR A 583 -9.51 -3.75 14.86
C TYR A 583 -9.92 -3.04 13.55
N ASP A 584 -9.95 -1.70 13.59
CA ASP A 584 -10.31 -0.79 12.50
C ASP A 584 -9.59 0.57 12.65
N ILE A 585 -9.87 1.53 11.77
CA ILE A 585 -9.27 2.87 11.82
C ILE A 585 -9.64 3.61 13.12
N ALA A 586 -10.88 3.46 13.60
CA ALA A 586 -11.34 4.14 14.81
C ALA A 586 -10.60 3.64 16.06
N MET A 587 -10.30 2.34 16.15
CA MET A 587 -9.44 1.80 17.21
C MET A 587 -7.97 2.23 17.04
N ALA A 588 -7.50 2.32 15.79
CA ALA A 588 -6.12 2.65 15.50
C ALA A 588 -5.75 4.10 15.89
N GLN A 589 -6.69 5.03 15.83
CA GLN A 589 -6.48 6.45 16.16
C GLN A 589 -6.01 6.70 17.60
N PRO A 590 -6.61 6.12 18.65
CA PRO A 590 -6.07 6.20 20.02
C PRO A 590 -4.94 5.18 20.28
N LEU A 591 -4.90 4.06 19.56
CA LEU A 591 -3.91 3.00 19.78
C LEU A 591 -2.48 3.44 19.51
N TYR A 592 -2.18 3.94 18.30
CA TYR A 592 -0.80 4.29 17.95
C TYR A 592 -0.21 5.40 18.85
N PRO A 593 -0.93 6.51 19.14
CA PRO A 593 -0.40 7.54 20.02
C PRO A 593 -0.25 7.11 21.47
N GLY A 594 -1.13 6.20 21.94
CA GLY A 594 -1.12 5.71 23.31
C GLY A 594 -0.08 4.62 23.59
N CYS A 595 0.53 4.01 22.57
CA CYS A 595 1.63 3.07 22.79
C CYS A 595 2.97 3.80 22.98
N ASP A 596 3.79 3.29 23.90
CA ASP A 596 5.18 3.73 24.07
C ASP A 596 6.12 2.93 23.18
N VAL A 597 5.81 1.63 23.01
CA VAL A 597 6.55 0.71 22.15
C VAL A 597 5.59 0.03 21.18
N TRP A 598 6.01 -0.09 19.93
CA TRP A 598 5.29 -0.86 18.91
C TRP A 598 6.06 -2.14 18.57
N LEU A 599 5.45 -3.29 18.88
CA LEU A 599 6.08 -4.59 18.70
C LEU A 599 5.76 -5.16 17.31
N ASN A 600 6.80 -5.51 16.53
CA ASN A 600 6.69 -6.21 15.25
C ASN A 600 7.66 -7.42 15.20
N ASN A 601 7.15 -8.64 15.15
CA ASN A 601 7.97 -9.86 15.10
C ASN A 601 7.62 -10.77 13.91
N PRO A 602 7.49 -10.25 12.67
CA PRO A 602 7.23 -11.10 11.52
C PRO A 602 8.39 -12.08 11.28
N LEU A 603 8.12 -13.18 10.60
CA LEU A 603 9.17 -13.98 9.98
C LEU A 603 9.84 -13.16 8.88
N ARG A 604 11.17 -13.03 8.93
CA ARG A 604 11.96 -12.41 7.87
C ARG A 604 12.12 -13.37 6.69
N PRO A 605 12.01 -12.95 5.42
CA PRO A 605 11.68 -11.61 4.92
C PRO A 605 10.20 -11.49 4.46
N TYR A 606 9.23 -11.95 5.28
CA TYR A 606 7.82 -12.07 4.89
C TYR A 606 6.94 -10.86 5.25
N GLU A 607 7.49 -9.79 5.82
CA GLU A 607 6.82 -8.49 5.90
C GLU A 607 7.32 -7.57 4.77
N ALA A 608 6.50 -7.38 3.74
CA ALA A 608 6.85 -6.52 2.61
C ALA A 608 7.17 -5.06 3.00
N CYS A 609 6.56 -4.54 4.06
CA CYS A 609 6.87 -3.22 4.58
C CYS A 609 6.46 -3.11 6.05
N GLY A 610 5.17 -2.96 6.34
CA GLY A 610 4.63 -2.86 7.72
C GLY A 610 4.37 -1.42 8.21
N THR A 611 3.38 -0.73 7.64
CA THR A 611 3.12 0.69 7.95
C THR A 611 2.65 0.98 9.39
N SER A 612 2.31 -0.01 10.20
CA SER A 612 1.89 0.20 11.60
C SER A 612 3.01 0.79 12.49
N GLY A 613 4.25 0.35 12.29
CA GLY A 613 5.40 0.89 13.04
C GLY A 613 5.70 2.35 12.68
N MET A 614 5.44 2.74 11.43
CA MET A 614 5.55 4.13 10.97
C MET A 614 4.57 5.05 11.71
N LYS A 615 3.32 4.61 11.91
CA LYS A 615 2.29 5.39 12.63
C LYS A 615 2.63 5.57 14.10
N ALA A 616 3.15 4.52 14.73
CA ALA A 616 3.65 4.61 16.10
C ALA A 616 4.83 5.59 16.20
N ALA A 617 5.79 5.50 15.28
CA ALA A 617 6.96 6.39 15.24
C ALA A 617 6.57 7.87 15.15
N LEU A 618 5.59 8.22 14.31
CA LEU A 618 5.11 9.61 14.19
C LEU A 618 4.43 10.16 15.46
N ASN A 619 4.10 9.31 16.43
CA ASN A 619 3.57 9.69 17.74
C ASN A 619 4.58 9.47 18.88
N GLY A 620 5.86 9.33 18.55
CA GLY A 620 6.93 9.10 19.52
C GLY A 620 6.91 7.72 20.17
N GLY A 621 6.24 6.74 19.54
CA GLY A 621 6.36 5.34 19.91
C GLY A 621 7.64 4.73 19.34
N LEU A 622 8.41 4.03 20.18
CA LEU A 622 9.66 3.36 19.78
C LEU A 622 9.35 2.00 19.16
N ASN A 623 10.08 1.61 18.11
CA ASN A 623 9.87 0.30 17.49
C ASN A 623 10.70 -0.76 18.19
N LEU A 624 10.10 -1.92 18.46
CA LEU A 624 10.79 -3.15 18.85
C LEU A 624 10.47 -4.18 17.79
N SER A 625 11.40 -4.41 16.86
CA SER A 625 11.09 -5.14 15.63
C SER A 625 12.21 -6.04 15.12
N ILE A 626 11.83 -7.15 14.48
CA ILE A 626 12.74 -7.88 13.57
C ILE A 626 13.11 -6.92 12.41
N LEU A 627 14.36 -7.00 11.92
CA LEU A 627 14.86 -6.24 10.76
C LEU A 627 14.23 -6.78 9.47
N ASP A 628 12.98 -6.42 9.21
CA ASP A 628 12.22 -6.80 8.03
C ASP A 628 11.40 -5.61 7.51
N GLY A 629 10.95 -5.68 6.27
CA GLY A 629 10.14 -4.64 5.65
C GLY A 629 10.83 -3.27 5.58
N TRP A 630 10.21 -2.22 6.12
CA TRP A 630 10.82 -0.88 6.17
C TRP A 630 11.82 -0.71 7.33
N TRP A 631 11.75 -1.59 8.33
CA TRP A 631 12.59 -1.45 9.52
C TRP A 631 14.05 -1.81 9.21
N ASP A 632 14.27 -2.80 8.34
CA ASP A 632 15.58 -3.20 7.83
C ASP A 632 16.37 -2.02 7.23
N GLU A 633 15.70 -1.15 6.48
CA GLU A 633 16.37 -0.02 5.80
C GLU A 633 16.59 1.24 6.67
N TRP A 634 15.79 1.46 7.74
CA TRP A 634 15.84 2.72 8.51
C TRP A 634 16.16 2.57 10.00
N TYR A 635 16.37 1.36 10.51
CA TYR A 635 16.90 1.18 11.86
C TYR A 635 18.31 1.76 11.98
N ASP A 636 18.56 2.56 13.02
CA ASP A 636 19.86 3.21 13.25
C ASP A 636 20.48 2.92 14.63
N GLY A 637 19.82 2.09 15.45
CA GLY A 637 20.26 1.77 16.81
C GLY A 637 19.83 2.76 17.89
N GLU A 638 19.30 3.92 17.53
CA GLU A 638 18.84 4.95 18.47
C GLU A 638 17.31 5.17 18.39
N ASN A 639 16.69 4.80 17.27
CA ASN A 639 15.26 4.96 17.00
C ASN A 639 14.36 3.79 17.45
N GLY A 640 14.91 2.86 18.25
CA GLY A 640 14.21 1.69 18.76
C GLY A 640 15.16 0.52 19.01
N TRP A 641 14.65 -0.70 18.85
CA TRP A 641 15.40 -1.94 19.05
C TRP A 641 15.16 -2.93 17.92
N ALA A 642 16.24 -3.56 17.47
CA ALA A 642 16.18 -4.71 16.59
C ALA A 642 16.12 -6.01 17.40
N ILE A 643 15.10 -6.83 17.19
CA ILE A 643 15.10 -8.22 17.65
C ILE A 643 16.03 -8.98 16.69
N PRO A 644 17.13 -9.57 17.17
CA PRO A 644 18.01 -10.38 16.33
C PRO A 644 17.23 -11.51 15.66
N SER A 645 17.27 -11.58 14.33
CA SER A 645 16.70 -12.70 13.59
C SER A 645 17.67 -13.88 13.57
N ALA A 646 17.12 -15.09 13.64
CA ALA A 646 17.91 -16.32 13.54
C ALA A 646 17.89 -16.83 12.08
N ASP A 647 18.33 -15.97 11.16
CA ASP A 647 18.34 -16.22 9.72
C ASP A 647 19.18 -17.46 9.36
N GLY A 648 18.71 -18.25 8.40
CA GLY A 648 19.41 -19.46 7.92
C GLY A 648 19.24 -20.71 8.81
N LEU A 649 18.43 -20.66 9.86
CA LEU A 649 18.03 -21.85 10.63
C LEU A 649 16.81 -22.53 9.99
N ASP A 650 16.99 -23.77 9.56
CA ASP A 650 15.92 -24.58 8.95
C ASP A 650 14.84 -25.02 9.94
N ASP A 651 15.18 -25.17 11.22
CA ASP A 651 14.26 -25.59 12.28
C ASP A 651 13.41 -24.40 12.78
N PRO A 652 12.11 -24.34 12.42
CA PRO A 652 11.25 -23.21 12.76
C PRO A 652 11.03 -23.05 14.27
N ASP A 653 10.99 -24.15 15.01
CA ASP A 653 10.76 -24.12 16.46
C ASP A 653 11.98 -23.57 17.19
N ARG A 654 13.18 -24.04 16.80
CA ARG A 654 14.43 -23.52 17.38
C ARG A 654 14.65 -22.05 17.05
N ARG A 655 14.34 -21.60 15.83
CA ARG A 655 14.38 -20.18 15.46
C ARG A 655 13.45 -19.38 16.37
N ASP A 656 12.20 -19.81 16.49
CA ASP A 656 11.21 -19.10 17.29
C ASP A 656 11.59 -19.07 18.79
N ASP A 657 12.22 -20.12 19.34
CA ASP A 657 12.75 -20.12 20.71
C ASP A 657 13.88 -19.10 20.92
N LEU A 658 14.81 -18.99 19.95
CA LEU A 658 15.91 -18.02 19.99
C LEU A 658 15.39 -16.58 19.90
N GLU A 659 14.49 -16.32 18.95
CA GLU A 659 13.94 -14.99 18.74
C GLU A 659 12.99 -14.57 19.88
N ALA A 660 12.21 -15.50 20.45
CA ALA A 660 11.44 -15.24 21.67
C ALA A 660 12.36 -14.92 22.86
N THR A 661 13.47 -15.66 23.01
CA THR A 661 14.46 -15.37 24.05
C THR A 661 15.03 -13.97 23.88
N ALA A 662 15.46 -13.61 22.68
CA ALA A 662 16.00 -12.28 22.40
C ALA A 662 14.99 -11.16 22.62
N LEU A 663 13.72 -11.38 22.26
CA LEU A 663 12.62 -10.45 22.58
C LEU A 663 12.52 -10.21 24.09
N TYR A 664 12.55 -11.26 24.92
CA TYR A 664 12.47 -11.11 26.36
C TYR A 664 13.72 -10.43 26.96
N GLU A 665 14.93 -10.77 26.48
CA GLU A 665 16.16 -10.10 26.92
C GLU A 665 16.10 -8.59 26.68
N LEU A 666 15.63 -8.17 25.51
CA LEU A 666 15.43 -6.75 25.19
C LEU A 666 14.38 -6.12 26.13
N LEU A 667 13.24 -6.77 26.35
CA LEU A 667 12.21 -6.23 27.24
C LEU A 667 12.71 -6.07 28.69
N GLU A 668 13.41 -7.07 29.22
CA GLU A 668 13.88 -7.13 30.61
C GLU A 668 15.07 -6.23 30.90
N HIS A 669 16.03 -6.13 29.97
CA HIS A 669 17.33 -5.49 30.22
C HIS A 669 17.49 -4.14 29.53
N GLU A 670 16.66 -3.84 28.54
CA GLU A 670 16.84 -2.67 27.68
C GLU A 670 15.61 -1.76 27.63
N VAL A 671 14.42 -2.30 27.38
CA VAL A 671 13.20 -1.51 27.17
C VAL A 671 12.63 -1.03 28.50
N ALA A 672 12.21 -1.96 29.38
CA ALA A 672 11.61 -1.58 30.65
C ALA A 672 12.54 -0.75 31.54
N PRO A 673 13.85 -1.10 31.70
CA PRO A 673 14.75 -0.28 32.50
C PRO A 673 14.86 1.17 32.04
N ARG A 674 14.92 1.45 30.72
CA ARG A 674 15.01 2.82 30.20
C ARG A 674 13.73 3.63 30.40
N PHE A 675 12.56 2.98 30.39
CA PHE A 675 11.28 3.64 30.65
C PHE A 675 11.13 4.07 32.11
N TYR A 676 11.61 3.24 33.04
CA TYR A 676 11.50 3.47 34.49
C TYR A 676 12.71 4.20 35.11
N ASP A 677 13.77 4.45 34.33
CA ASP A 677 14.92 5.27 34.70
C ASP A 677 14.56 6.77 34.62
N VAL A 678 13.87 7.25 35.66
CA VAL A 678 13.34 8.63 35.75
C VAL A 678 14.22 9.55 36.59
N ASP A 679 14.19 10.85 36.26
CA ASP A 679 14.80 11.91 37.07
C ASP A 679 13.98 12.27 38.32
N ALA A 680 14.39 13.33 39.03
CA ALA A 680 13.72 13.79 40.25
C ALA A 680 12.30 14.32 39.99
N GLU A 681 12.00 14.71 38.76
CA GLU A 681 10.71 15.21 38.29
C GLU A 681 9.84 14.09 37.68
N GLY A 682 10.32 12.84 37.68
CA GLY A 682 9.59 11.67 37.16
C GLY A 682 9.63 11.54 35.63
N VAL A 683 10.62 12.15 34.97
CA VAL A 683 10.79 12.11 33.51
C VAL A 683 11.89 11.13 33.13
N PRO A 684 11.63 10.16 32.22
CA PRO A 684 12.67 9.25 31.74
C PRO A 684 13.50 9.93 30.65
N THR A 685 14.56 10.62 31.06
CA THR A 685 15.37 11.50 30.19
C THR A 685 15.87 10.79 28.93
N ARG A 686 16.49 9.62 29.09
CA ARG A 686 16.98 8.79 27.96
C ARG A 686 15.87 8.32 27.04
N TRP A 687 14.69 7.97 27.58
CA TRP A 687 13.55 7.58 26.77
C TRP A 687 13.05 8.75 25.92
N VAL A 688 12.98 9.95 26.50
CA VAL A 688 12.59 11.16 25.78
C VAL A 688 13.63 11.53 24.72
N GLU A 689 14.93 11.31 24.95
CA GLU A 689 15.98 11.47 23.94
C GLU A 689 15.75 10.52 22.74
N MET A 690 15.51 9.23 22.99
CA MET A 690 15.19 8.26 21.92
C MET A 690 13.92 8.64 21.16
N LEU A 691 12.90 9.13 21.85
CA LEU A 691 11.66 9.62 21.24
C LEU A 691 11.94 10.79 20.31
N ARG A 692 12.71 11.80 20.75
CA ARG A 692 13.09 12.95 19.90
C ARG A 692 13.86 12.50 18.68
N HIS A 693 14.84 11.62 18.87
CA HIS A 693 15.61 11.06 17.77
C HIS A 693 14.71 10.34 16.77
N THR A 694 13.80 9.49 17.24
CA THR A 694 12.81 8.79 16.40
C THR A 694 11.97 9.75 15.56
N LEU A 695 11.42 10.80 16.17
CA LEU A 695 10.63 11.80 15.45
C LEU A 695 11.46 12.51 14.37
N LYS A 696 12.73 12.84 14.65
CA LYS A 696 13.60 13.54 13.71
C LYS A 696 14.12 12.65 12.59
N SER A 697 14.56 11.43 12.92
CA SER A 697 15.22 10.53 11.97
C SER A 697 14.22 9.81 11.07
N LEU A 698 13.02 9.49 11.58
CA LEU A 698 11.97 8.79 10.83
C LEU A 698 10.86 9.72 10.33
N GLY A 699 10.55 10.81 11.06
CA GLY A 699 9.44 11.71 10.77
C GLY A 699 9.35 12.14 9.30
N PRO A 700 10.41 12.69 8.68
CA PRO A 700 10.41 13.06 7.27
C PRO A 700 10.31 11.87 6.30
N LYS A 701 10.87 10.71 6.70
CA LYS A 701 10.96 9.52 5.84
C LYS A 701 9.61 8.82 5.74
N VAL A 702 8.93 8.58 6.87
CA VAL A 702 7.75 7.71 6.91
C VAL A 702 6.46 8.34 6.36
N LEU A 703 6.51 9.56 5.81
CA LEU A 703 5.32 10.28 5.33
C LEU A 703 4.79 9.75 4.00
N ALA A 704 3.47 9.59 3.91
CA ALA A 704 2.80 9.28 2.65
C ALA A 704 2.98 10.39 1.60
N THR A 705 3.13 11.65 2.00
CA THR A 705 3.44 12.76 1.08
C THR A 705 4.80 12.58 0.42
N ARG A 706 5.81 12.11 1.15
CA ARG A 706 7.10 11.72 0.56
C ARG A 706 6.93 10.58 -0.44
N MET A 707 6.23 9.51 -0.04
CA MET A 707 5.95 8.37 -0.91
C MET A 707 5.25 8.80 -2.22
N VAL A 708 4.20 9.63 -2.15
CA VAL A 708 3.48 10.10 -3.33
C VAL A 708 4.33 11.02 -4.21
N ARG A 709 5.21 11.85 -3.63
CA ARG A 709 6.21 12.62 -4.40
C ARG A 709 7.16 11.70 -5.15
N ASP A 710 7.66 10.65 -4.49
CA ASP A 710 8.51 9.61 -5.07
C ASP A 710 7.81 8.91 -6.25
N TYR A 711 6.57 8.42 -6.08
CA TYR A 711 5.77 7.86 -7.19
C TYR A 711 5.61 8.86 -8.34
N THR A 712 5.27 10.11 -8.02
CA THR A 712 5.03 11.15 -9.02
C THR A 712 6.27 11.45 -9.85
N GLN A 713 7.43 11.55 -9.21
CA GLN A 713 8.69 11.92 -9.84
C GLN A 713 9.37 10.74 -10.55
N LYS A 714 9.41 9.57 -9.90
CA LYS A 714 10.15 8.40 -10.39
C LYS A 714 9.34 7.52 -11.34
N LEU A 715 8.02 7.47 -11.19
CA LEU A 715 7.16 6.54 -11.95
C LEU A 715 6.14 7.26 -12.83
N TYR A 716 5.25 8.10 -12.27
CA TYR A 716 4.13 8.67 -13.03
C TYR A 716 4.58 9.68 -14.10
N THR A 717 5.50 10.59 -13.75
CA THR A 717 6.02 11.60 -14.71
C THR A 717 6.76 10.93 -15.88
N PRO A 718 7.68 9.98 -15.65
CA PRO A 718 8.32 9.24 -16.74
C PRO A 718 7.34 8.38 -17.55
N ALA A 719 6.35 7.74 -16.92
CA ALA A 719 5.32 6.98 -17.62
C ALA A 719 4.50 7.86 -18.57
N ALA A 720 4.04 9.02 -18.10
CA ALA A 720 3.33 9.99 -18.95
C ALA A 720 4.20 10.47 -20.11
N THR A 721 5.49 10.71 -19.87
CA THR A 721 6.45 11.13 -20.90
C THR A 721 6.62 10.05 -21.98
N ASN A 722 6.83 8.79 -21.59
CA ASN A 722 6.94 7.68 -22.54
C ASN A 722 5.63 7.45 -23.30
N ALA A 723 4.49 7.50 -22.60
CA ALA A 723 3.18 7.36 -23.21
C ALA A 723 2.93 8.44 -24.27
N ARG A 724 3.26 9.71 -24.02
CA ARG A 724 3.14 10.79 -25.00
C ARG A 724 3.99 10.56 -26.26
N ARG A 725 5.19 9.99 -26.11
CA ARG A 725 6.07 9.63 -27.26
C ARG A 725 5.49 8.50 -28.11
N LEU A 726 4.72 7.59 -27.50
CA LEU A 726 4.14 6.42 -28.17
C LEU A 726 2.73 6.66 -28.71
N ASN A 727 1.98 7.58 -28.10
CA ASN A 727 0.54 7.73 -28.32
C ASN A 727 0.14 8.91 -29.21
N SER A 728 1.08 9.77 -29.63
CA SER A 728 0.76 10.97 -30.43
C SER A 728 0.09 10.64 -31.77
N ASP A 729 0.64 9.65 -32.48
CA ASP A 729 0.17 9.15 -33.79
C ASP A 729 0.29 7.62 -33.89
N TYR A 730 0.67 6.97 -32.79
CA TYR A 730 0.96 5.54 -32.66
C TYR A 730 2.15 5.03 -33.49
N GLU A 731 2.87 5.88 -34.23
CA GLU A 731 4.05 5.46 -35.01
C GLU A 731 5.20 5.02 -34.10
N GLY A 732 5.38 5.71 -32.97
CA GLY A 732 6.34 5.29 -31.94
C GLY A 732 6.07 3.86 -31.44
N ALA A 733 4.81 3.55 -31.15
CA ALA A 733 4.38 2.22 -30.70
C ALA A 733 4.55 1.15 -31.78
N ARG A 734 4.16 1.44 -33.03
CA ARG A 734 4.34 0.52 -34.16
C ARG A 734 5.82 0.16 -34.37
N ARG A 735 6.69 1.18 -34.35
CA ARG A 735 8.14 0.99 -34.48
C ARG A 735 8.70 0.16 -33.32
N LEU A 736 8.29 0.43 -32.09
CA LEU A 736 8.75 -0.31 -30.92
C LEU A 736 8.29 -1.79 -30.97
N ALA A 737 7.02 -2.03 -31.32
CA ALA A 737 6.48 -3.38 -31.46
C ALA A 737 7.22 -4.18 -32.55
N ALA A 738 7.39 -3.59 -33.74
CA ALA A 738 8.14 -4.20 -34.83
C ALA A 738 9.61 -4.44 -34.47
N TRP A 739 10.23 -3.50 -33.75
CA TRP A 739 11.60 -3.65 -33.26
C TRP A 739 11.73 -4.80 -32.25
N LYS A 740 10.81 -4.91 -31.27
CA LYS A 740 10.80 -6.02 -30.30
C LYS A 740 10.64 -7.38 -30.98
N ASP A 741 9.78 -7.47 -32.00
CA ASP A 741 9.59 -8.69 -32.78
C ASP A 741 10.84 -9.07 -33.59
N LYS A 742 11.46 -8.08 -34.26
CA LYS A 742 12.75 -8.25 -34.95
C LYS A 742 13.83 -8.77 -34.00
N VAL A 743 13.97 -8.14 -32.82
CA VAL A 743 14.97 -8.51 -31.81
C VAL A 743 14.76 -9.94 -31.33
N ARG A 744 13.55 -10.30 -30.90
CA ARG A 744 13.25 -11.67 -30.42
C ARG A 744 13.49 -12.73 -31.49
N SER A 745 13.10 -12.46 -32.74
CA SER A 745 13.24 -13.40 -33.84
C SER A 745 14.70 -13.62 -34.25
N ALA A 746 15.53 -12.56 -34.21
CA ALA A 746 16.93 -12.63 -34.60
C ALA A 746 17.88 -13.00 -33.46
N TRP A 747 17.43 -12.94 -32.19
CA TRP A 747 18.29 -13.18 -31.02
C TRP A 747 19.05 -14.51 -31.01
N PRO A 748 18.51 -15.64 -31.51
CA PRO A 748 19.25 -16.91 -31.59
C PRO A 748 20.55 -16.85 -32.40
N GLU A 749 20.71 -15.85 -33.28
CA GLU A 749 21.93 -15.64 -34.06
C GLU A 749 22.96 -14.74 -33.37
N VAL A 750 22.54 -14.02 -32.32
CA VAL A 750 23.36 -13.06 -31.57
C VAL A 750 24.30 -13.79 -30.63
N ARG A 751 25.60 -13.55 -30.76
CA ARG A 751 26.62 -14.16 -29.88
C ARG A 751 27.90 -13.33 -29.84
N VAL A 752 28.62 -13.44 -28.73
CA VAL A 752 30.02 -13.02 -28.65
C VAL A 752 30.86 -14.13 -29.27
N GLU A 753 31.66 -13.82 -30.30
CA GLU A 753 32.51 -14.82 -30.97
C GLU A 753 33.87 -14.96 -30.28
N HIS A 754 34.47 -13.83 -29.87
CA HIS A 754 35.74 -13.81 -29.13
C HIS A 754 35.94 -12.49 -28.40
N VAL A 755 36.69 -12.52 -27.30
CA VAL A 755 37.08 -11.35 -26.51
C VAL A 755 38.60 -11.34 -26.33
N GLU A 756 39.24 -10.22 -26.67
CA GLU A 756 40.66 -9.97 -26.45
C GLU A 756 40.83 -8.90 -25.36
N SER A 757 41.78 -9.10 -24.45
CA SER A 757 42.20 -8.07 -23.50
C SER A 757 43.69 -7.74 -23.64
N SER A 758 44.03 -6.48 -23.37
CA SER A 758 45.40 -5.96 -23.42
C SER A 758 45.57 -4.79 -22.44
N GLY A 759 46.80 -4.26 -22.30
CA GLY A 759 47.08 -3.11 -21.43
C GLY A 759 47.44 -3.45 -19.98
N VAL A 760 47.27 -4.71 -19.57
CA VAL A 760 47.65 -5.24 -18.26
C VAL A 760 48.72 -6.34 -18.39
N GLY A 761 49.76 -6.29 -17.56
CA GLY A 761 50.80 -7.32 -17.48
C GLY A 761 50.43 -8.47 -16.55
N ASP A 762 51.36 -9.40 -16.30
CA ASP A 762 51.12 -10.60 -15.47
C ASP A 762 50.75 -10.31 -13.99
N ALA A 763 51.12 -9.12 -13.50
CA ALA A 763 50.81 -8.63 -12.16
C ALA A 763 50.33 -7.18 -12.24
N PRO A 764 49.08 -6.93 -12.62
CA PRO A 764 48.55 -5.58 -12.77
C PRO A 764 48.44 -4.87 -11.41
N GLU A 765 48.76 -3.58 -11.39
CA GLU A 765 48.63 -2.73 -10.21
C GLU A 765 47.29 -1.98 -10.24
N VAL A 766 46.80 -1.61 -9.06
CA VAL A 766 45.62 -0.73 -8.94
C VAL A 766 45.90 0.58 -9.68
N GLY A 767 44.99 0.98 -10.55
CA GLY A 767 45.12 2.11 -11.47
C GLY A 767 45.58 1.74 -12.88
N ALA A 768 45.97 0.49 -13.13
CA ALA A 768 46.25 0.03 -14.49
C ALA A 768 44.95 0.00 -15.33
N VAL A 769 45.10 0.22 -16.64
CA VAL A 769 43.98 0.25 -17.59
C VAL A 769 44.03 -1.00 -18.46
N MET A 770 42.94 -1.77 -18.43
CA MET A 770 42.73 -2.92 -19.31
C MET A 770 41.87 -2.48 -20.51
N SER A 771 42.41 -2.63 -21.72
CA SER A 771 41.65 -2.44 -22.95
C SER A 771 41.03 -3.76 -23.37
N VAL A 772 39.72 -3.78 -23.63
CA VAL A 772 38.95 -4.94 -24.07
C VAL A 772 38.44 -4.73 -25.49
N ARG A 773 38.57 -5.75 -26.33
CA ARG A 773 38.00 -5.80 -27.69
C ARG A 773 37.10 -7.03 -27.78
N SER A 774 35.84 -6.81 -28.09
CA SER A 774 34.85 -7.87 -28.29
C SER A 774 34.46 -7.97 -29.76
N PHE A 775 34.57 -9.18 -30.32
CA PHE A 775 34.08 -9.52 -31.64
C PHE A 775 32.74 -10.22 -31.50
N VAL A 776 31.69 -9.62 -32.06
CA VAL A 776 30.31 -10.10 -31.90
C VAL A 776 29.67 -10.37 -33.26
N ALA A 777 28.80 -11.37 -33.32
CA ALA A 777 27.90 -11.62 -34.43
C ALA A 777 26.49 -11.20 -34.03
N LEU A 778 25.86 -10.31 -34.81
CA LEU A 778 24.52 -9.77 -34.53
C LEU A 778 23.43 -10.34 -35.46
N GLY A 779 23.80 -11.19 -36.42
CA GLY A 779 22.87 -11.76 -37.40
C GLY A 779 22.15 -10.66 -38.19
N ALA A 780 20.82 -10.67 -38.15
CA ALA A 780 19.98 -9.65 -38.80
C ALA A 780 19.83 -8.34 -38.01
N LEU A 781 20.41 -8.24 -36.80
CA LEU A 781 20.39 -7.03 -35.98
C LEU A 781 21.53 -6.07 -36.38
N SER A 782 21.28 -4.78 -36.16
CA SER A 782 22.28 -3.73 -36.34
C SER A 782 22.98 -3.41 -35.03
N SER A 783 24.15 -2.76 -35.11
CA SER A 783 24.86 -2.28 -33.92
C SER A 783 24.07 -1.26 -33.09
N THR A 784 23.01 -0.65 -33.65
CA THR A 784 22.12 0.27 -32.92
C THR A 784 20.98 -0.44 -32.20
N ASP A 785 20.73 -1.73 -32.50
CA ASP A 785 19.70 -2.55 -31.86
C ASP A 785 20.17 -3.17 -30.53
N VAL A 786 21.47 -3.07 -30.22
CA VAL A 786 22.10 -3.72 -29.07
C VAL A 786 23.03 -2.78 -28.31
N ASP A 787 23.28 -3.12 -27.06
CA ASP A 787 24.36 -2.58 -26.24
C ASP A 787 25.33 -3.73 -25.95
N VAL A 788 26.60 -3.57 -26.34
CA VAL A 788 27.64 -4.53 -26.00
C VAL A 788 28.33 -4.03 -24.74
N GLN A 789 28.30 -4.84 -23.69
CA GLN A 789 28.65 -4.45 -22.34
C GLN A 789 29.80 -5.29 -21.81
N LEU A 790 30.80 -4.64 -21.23
CA LEU A 790 31.82 -5.25 -20.39
C LEU A 790 31.28 -5.30 -18.97
N VAL A 791 31.10 -6.50 -18.43
CA VAL A 791 30.71 -6.72 -17.04
C VAL A 791 31.95 -7.17 -16.28
N HIS A 792 32.32 -6.44 -15.23
CA HIS A 792 33.53 -6.75 -14.46
C HIS A 792 33.29 -6.58 -12.96
N GLY A 793 34.02 -7.33 -12.14
CA GLY A 793 33.80 -7.35 -10.69
C GLY A 793 34.77 -8.27 -9.97
N LYS A 794 34.45 -8.57 -8.71
CA LYS A 794 35.18 -9.56 -7.91
C LYS A 794 34.79 -10.97 -8.33
N ILE A 795 35.66 -11.92 -8.02
CA ILE A 795 35.42 -13.34 -8.28
C ILE A 795 35.28 -14.06 -6.92
N ASN A 796 34.25 -14.89 -6.77
CA ASN A 796 34.10 -15.78 -5.60
C ASN A 796 34.91 -17.09 -5.75
N ALA A 797 34.71 -18.07 -4.87
CA ALA A 797 35.48 -19.33 -4.93
C ALA A 797 35.04 -20.26 -6.08
N GLU A 798 33.89 -19.98 -6.67
CA GLU A 798 33.24 -20.72 -7.75
C GLU A 798 33.48 -20.09 -9.14
N ASP A 799 34.39 -19.11 -9.23
CA ASP A 799 34.69 -18.33 -10.43
C ASP A 799 33.51 -17.46 -10.94
N GLU A 800 32.53 -17.14 -10.09
CA GLU A 800 31.40 -16.28 -10.42
C GLU A 800 31.69 -14.80 -10.15
N LEU A 801 31.21 -13.94 -11.03
CA LEU A 801 31.31 -12.49 -10.86
C LEU A 801 30.36 -12.00 -9.76
N THR A 802 30.90 -11.21 -8.85
CA THR A 802 30.18 -10.56 -7.74
C THR A 802 30.55 -9.08 -7.69
N ASP A 803 29.71 -8.25 -7.07
CA ASP A 803 29.89 -6.78 -7.02
C ASP A 803 30.14 -6.19 -8.42
N THR A 804 29.30 -6.54 -9.39
CA THR A 804 29.53 -6.24 -10.81
C THR A 804 29.30 -4.78 -11.17
N LEU A 805 30.17 -4.26 -12.03
CA LEU A 805 30.04 -2.98 -12.73
C LEU A 805 29.90 -3.25 -14.23
N ILE A 806 29.19 -2.36 -14.92
CA ILE A 806 28.83 -2.51 -16.33
C ILE A 806 29.31 -1.28 -17.11
N GLU A 807 30.14 -1.51 -18.12
CA GLU A 807 30.64 -0.48 -19.04
C GLU A 807 30.16 -0.76 -20.47
N THR A 808 29.65 0.26 -21.16
CA THR A 808 29.26 0.13 -22.57
C THR A 808 30.49 0.17 -23.48
N LEU A 809 30.69 -0.85 -24.30
CA LEU A 809 31.72 -0.88 -25.33
C LEU A 809 31.29 -0.06 -26.55
N THR A 810 32.25 0.60 -27.19
CA THR A 810 32.00 1.46 -28.37
C THR A 810 32.26 0.70 -29.65
N LEU A 811 31.35 0.81 -30.63
CA LEU A 811 31.55 0.23 -31.95
C LEU A 811 32.83 0.79 -32.59
N ALA A 812 33.78 -0.10 -32.88
CA ALA A 812 35.06 0.25 -33.48
C ALA A 812 35.11 -0.10 -34.98
N GLU A 813 34.59 -1.27 -35.36
CA GLU A 813 34.65 -1.75 -36.74
C GLU A 813 33.44 -2.63 -37.09
N THR A 814 33.06 -2.68 -38.37
CA THR A 814 32.01 -3.57 -38.89
C THR A 814 32.57 -4.37 -40.05
N TYR A 815 32.29 -5.67 -40.06
CA TYR A 815 32.76 -6.65 -41.03
C TYR A 815 31.59 -7.27 -41.81
N ASP A 816 31.91 -8.06 -42.84
CA ASP A 816 30.91 -8.81 -43.60
C ASP A 816 30.19 -9.86 -42.72
N GLY A 817 28.95 -10.16 -43.07
CA GLY A 817 28.17 -11.23 -42.42
C GLY A 817 27.61 -10.87 -41.04
N GLY A 818 27.36 -9.59 -40.75
CA GLY A 818 26.75 -9.15 -39.48
C GLY A 818 27.70 -9.23 -38.28
N ARG A 819 29.01 -9.14 -38.54
CA ARG A 819 30.07 -9.17 -37.52
C ARG A 819 30.57 -7.78 -37.21
N HIS A 820 30.86 -7.52 -35.95
CA HIS A 820 31.26 -6.20 -35.46
C HIS A 820 32.35 -6.32 -34.39
N ARG A 821 33.22 -5.32 -34.29
CA ARG A 821 34.17 -5.16 -33.18
C ARG A 821 33.75 -4.00 -32.30
N PHE A 822 33.69 -4.23 -31.00
CA PHE A 822 33.44 -3.23 -29.97
C PHE A 822 34.64 -3.13 -29.03
N ASP A 823 35.09 -1.91 -28.75
CA ASP A 823 36.28 -1.63 -27.96
C ASP A 823 35.89 -0.82 -26.71
N GLY A 824 36.59 -1.03 -25.60
CA GLY A 824 36.42 -0.27 -24.36
C GLY A 824 37.62 -0.41 -23.43
N GLU A 825 37.65 0.42 -22.38
CA GLU A 825 38.73 0.44 -21.40
C GLU A 825 38.16 0.45 -19.99
N VAL A 826 38.75 -0.34 -19.10
CA VAL A 826 38.39 -0.37 -17.68
C VAL A 826 39.63 -0.12 -16.83
N THR A 827 39.49 0.74 -15.83
CA THR A 827 40.55 0.97 -14.83
C THR A 827 40.38 -0.02 -13.69
N LEU A 828 41.46 -0.72 -13.34
CA LEU A 828 41.46 -1.63 -12.19
C LEU A 828 41.49 -0.82 -10.90
N ASP A 829 40.38 -0.73 -10.21
CA ASP A 829 40.15 0.19 -9.09
C ASP A 829 40.34 -0.45 -7.70
N HIS A 830 40.54 -1.76 -7.65
CA HIS A 830 40.73 -2.51 -6.41
C HIS A 830 41.82 -3.57 -6.51
N SER A 831 42.34 -3.97 -5.35
CA SER A 831 43.24 -5.12 -5.23
C SER A 831 42.45 -6.41 -4.99
N GLY A 832 42.96 -7.55 -5.49
CA GLY A 832 42.33 -8.85 -5.35
C GLY A 832 42.08 -9.53 -6.69
N ALA A 833 41.26 -10.59 -6.69
CA ALA A 833 40.82 -11.27 -7.91
C ALA A 833 39.84 -10.37 -8.68
N PHE A 834 40.17 -10.08 -9.94
CA PHE A 834 39.37 -9.27 -10.85
C PHE A 834 38.90 -10.17 -12.00
N GLY A 835 37.59 -10.23 -12.20
CA GLY A 835 36.98 -10.96 -13.30
C GLY A 835 36.26 -10.03 -14.25
N TYR A 836 36.14 -10.44 -15.51
CA TYR A 836 35.31 -9.76 -16.48
C TYR A 836 34.72 -10.73 -17.50
N THR A 837 33.60 -10.34 -18.08
CA THR A 837 32.95 -10.99 -19.22
C THR A 837 32.36 -9.93 -20.14
N VAL A 838 31.98 -10.32 -21.36
CA VAL A 838 31.26 -9.45 -22.28
C VAL A 838 29.88 -10.02 -22.54
N ARG A 839 28.88 -9.15 -22.57
CA ARG A 839 27.51 -9.50 -22.90
C ARG A 839 26.90 -8.56 -23.92
N ILE A 840 25.85 -9.02 -24.57
CA ILE A 840 25.06 -8.27 -25.53
C ILE A 840 23.63 -8.21 -25.00
N VAL A 841 23.07 -7.01 -24.88
CA VAL A 841 21.67 -6.78 -24.46
C VAL A 841 20.94 -5.92 -25.49
N PRO A 842 19.59 -6.01 -25.59
CA PRO A 842 18.82 -5.15 -26.48
C PRO A 842 18.93 -3.67 -26.09
N ARG A 843 18.99 -2.78 -27.10
CA ARG A 843 19.04 -1.33 -26.89
C ARG A 843 18.01 -0.60 -27.72
N ASN A 844 17.13 0.15 -27.05
CA ASN A 844 16.20 1.08 -27.70
C ASN A 844 15.84 2.20 -26.72
N GLU A 845 15.73 3.43 -27.23
CA GLU A 845 15.46 4.65 -26.42
C GLU A 845 14.08 4.69 -25.74
N LEU A 846 13.19 3.77 -26.08
CA LEU A 846 11.84 3.64 -25.51
C LEU A 846 11.75 2.54 -24.44
N LEU A 847 12.79 1.72 -24.26
CA LEU A 847 12.87 0.78 -23.15
C LEU A 847 13.26 1.49 -21.86
N THR A 848 12.79 0.97 -20.72
CA THR A 848 13.18 1.49 -19.39
C THR A 848 14.29 0.68 -18.73
N SER A 849 14.57 -0.52 -19.24
CA SER A 849 15.65 -1.40 -18.78
C SER A 849 16.12 -2.29 -19.94
N SER A 850 17.40 -2.65 -19.96
CA SER A 850 17.96 -3.66 -20.88
C SER A 850 17.33 -5.04 -20.67
N ALA A 851 16.87 -5.32 -19.44
CA ALA A 851 16.19 -6.56 -19.09
C ALA A 851 14.76 -6.65 -19.63
N GLU A 852 14.16 -5.58 -20.17
CA GLU A 852 12.74 -5.56 -20.54
C GLU A 852 12.33 -6.69 -21.50
N LEU A 853 13.22 -7.14 -22.40
CA LEU A 853 12.95 -8.23 -23.33
C LEU A 853 13.33 -9.62 -22.80
N GLY A 854 14.06 -9.71 -21.67
CA GLY A 854 14.47 -10.98 -21.06
C GLY A 854 15.50 -11.78 -21.87
N VAL A 855 16.26 -11.14 -22.74
CA VAL A 855 17.26 -11.78 -23.59
C VAL A 855 18.65 -11.17 -23.40
N VAL A 856 19.68 -12.03 -23.35
CA VAL A 856 21.10 -11.69 -23.28
C VAL A 856 21.90 -12.65 -24.16
N ALA A 857 23.07 -12.25 -24.65
CA ALA A 857 24.06 -13.18 -25.18
C ALA A 857 25.41 -12.93 -24.47
N MET A 858 25.97 -13.94 -23.84
CA MET A 858 27.21 -13.88 -23.06
C MET A 858 28.39 -14.48 -23.86
N ALA A 859 29.62 -14.13 -23.46
CA ALA A 859 30.88 -14.68 -23.99
C ALA A 859 31.16 -16.13 -23.60
#